data_AF-A0AAW1CL33-F1
#
_entry.id   AF-A0AAW1CL33-F1
#
_cell.length_a   1.000
_cell.length_b   1.000
_cell.length_c   1.000
_cell.angle_alpha   90.00
_cell.angle_beta   90.00
_cell.angle_gamma   90.00
#
_symmetry.space_group_name_H-M   'P 1'
#
loop_
_entity.id
_entity.type
_entity.pdbx_description
1 polymer ?
#
loop_
_entity_poly.entity_id
_entity_poly.type
_entity_poly.pdbx_seq_one_letter_code
_entity_poly.pdbx_strand_id
1 'polypeptide(L)'
;MNCEKVAELISGTAVAKELQAKLKDEVKQMSEVIPDFRPGLAIVQVGGREDSNVYIRMKMKSAEEIGINAVHYKLPSHITQIQLLNHLKNLNNDPSVHGIIVQMPLDTTSDIDSHLITDSVSPEKDVDGLNTINEGRVAVGDMTGFVPCTPHGVIELIKRTNIPIAGSNSVVLGRSKIVGTPVAELLKWHHATVTVCHSRTKDIQHQVSLADILVVGIGKAEFVKGSWIKKGAVVIDCGINAIPDPSKKSGKRIVGDVEFSTAKLAASYITPVPGGVGPMTVAMLMKNTVISAQRAFQKLINPTWQLASLPISPIRPVPSDCEIARSQTPKDITDLAGEIGISLSEISCYGTTKAKISLKILQRLNKRPNGKLVVISGITPTPFGEGKSTTTVGLVQALSVQKGVNSFACLRQPSQGPLFGIKGGAAGGGYSQIIPMDDFNLHLTGDIHAVTAANNLLAAQIDARIFHEATQTDKALYDRLVPNIDGCRKFSACQLRRLKKLGINCMNPDMITDDEKSKFVRLNIDADTISWTRVIDTNDRFLREITIGESPTEKGMIRKTSFSISVASEIMAVLALAKDLGDLKDRLGRIVVAFNKQGEPITADDLGATGAMAVLLKDAIEPTLMQTLEGTPALVHTGPFANIAHGCSSVVADLIALKLVGENGYVVTESGFGSDIGLEKFIGIKCRILDQAPNAVVLVATVRALKMHGGGPTVVPGKPLHKQYLEENLDLLKKGLCNLQKHISNCIQYGLAVIVAINAFNTDTNNEFELIKKVSLESGAKAAVVATNWADGSSGAVALADAVIAACNESTVSLRHLYDLNLPLLSKAEIIAKKIYGASKIVLDDAVMKKIQKLEERGFSNLPVCMSKTALSLSGDANIKGAPEKFDLPLTDVYLSAGAGFVVFMVGEVSKMPGLPTRPCIYDIDLDIETGTIQGLF
;
A
#
# COMPACT_ATOMS: atom_id res chain seq x y z
N MET A 1 47.68 -56.54 -25.60
CA MET A 1 46.51 -55.79 -26.11
C MET A 1 46.14 -54.74 -25.07
N ASN A 2 46.64 -53.51 -25.23
CA ASN A 2 46.19 -52.38 -24.42
C ASN A 2 44.83 -51.95 -24.98
N CYS A 3 43.75 -52.20 -24.24
CA CYS A 3 42.48 -51.55 -24.51
C CYS A 3 42.71 -50.04 -24.38
N GLU A 4 42.74 -49.31 -25.49
CA GLU A 4 42.79 -47.85 -25.46
C GLU A 4 41.57 -47.35 -24.68
N LYS A 5 41.80 -46.82 -23.47
CA LYS A 5 40.74 -46.21 -22.66
C LYS A 5 40.24 -44.97 -23.40
N VAL A 6 39.05 -45.07 -23.97
CA VAL A 6 38.32 -43.94 -24.57
C VAL A 6 37.74 -43.07 -23.45
N ALA A 7 37.74 -41.75 -23.64
CA ALA A 7 37.21 -40.78 -22.69
C ALA A 7 35.75 -41.10 -22.27
N GLU A 8 35.45 -40.90 -20.99
CA GLU A 8 34.09 -40.99 -20.47
C GLU A 8 33.29 -39.73 -20.89
N LEU A 9 32.05 -39.92 -21.33
CA LEU A 9 31.23 -38.82 -21.82
C LEU A 9 30.56 -38.08 -20.66
N ILE A 10 30.81 -36.78 -20.56
CA ILE A 10 30.06 -35.91 -19.64
C ILE A 10 28.75 -35.50 -20.31
N SER A 11 27.71 -36.32 -20.13
CA SER A 11 26.39 -36.06 -20.72
C SER A 11 25.67 -34.93 -19.99
N GLY A 12 25.80 -33.71 -20.49
CA GLY A 12 25.06 -32.57 -19.95
C GLY A 12 23.55 -32.69 -20.12
N THR A 13 23.07 -33.50 -21.06
CA THR A 13 21.64 -33.86 -21.16
C THR A 13 21.17 -34.70 -19.97
N ALA A 14 22.00 -35.64 -19.48
CA ALA A 14 21.65 -36.45 -18.31
C ALA A 14 21.67 -35.59 -17.03
N VAL A 15 22.73 -34.79 -16.85
CA VAL A 15 22.86 -33.88 -15.71
C VAL A 15 21.73 -32.83 -15.69
N ALA A 16 21.37 -32.28 -16.85
CA ALA A 16 20.24 -31.35 -16.96
C ALA A 16 18.91 -31.98 -16.52
N LYS A 17 18.64 -33.23 -16.91
CA LYS A 17 17.41 -33.94 -16.49
C LYS A 17 17.34 -34.17 -14.99
N GLU A 18 18.46 -34.57 -14.37
CA GLU A 18 18.54 -34.74 -12.92
C GLU A 18 18.25 -33.42 -12.19
N LEU A 19 18.86 -32.31 -12.65
CA LEU A 19 18.62 -31.00 -12.08
C LEU A 19 17.17 -30.55 -12.28
N GLN A 20 16.60 -30.75 -13.47
CA GLN A 20 15.19 -30.43 -13.75
C GLN A 20 14.23 -31.20 -12.83
N ALA A 21 14.50 -32.47 -12.54
CA ALA A 21 13.69 -33.26 -11.60
C ALA A 21 13.73 -32.64 -10.19
N LYS A 22 14.91 -32.26 -9.71
CA LYS A 22 15.04 -31.57 -8.42
C LYS A 22 14.30 -30.22 -8.39
N LEU A 23 14.45 -29.41 -9.43
CA LEU A 23 13.77 -28.12 -9.54
C LEU A 23 12.24 -28.28 -9.56
N LYS A 24 11.73 -29.33 -10.20
CA LYS A 24 10.30 -29.65 -10.22
C LYS A 24 9.75 -29.89 -8.81
N ASP A 25 10.50 -30.61 -7.97
CA ASP A 25 10.12 -30.85 -6.58
C ASP A 25 10.16 -29.55 -5.76
N GLU A 26 11.17 -28.69 -5.96
CA GLU A 26 11.26 -27.38 -5.30
C GLU A 26 10.08 -26.45 -5.68
N VAL A 27 9.68 -26.44 -6.96
CA VAL A 27 8.50 -25.68 -7.43
C VAL A 27 7.22 -26.24 -6.81
N LYS A 28 7.11 -27.56 -6.71
CA LYS A 28 5.97 -28.23 -6.07
C LYS A 28 5.86 -27.87 -4.57
N GLN A 29 6.97 -27.78 -3.85
CA GLN A 29 6.95 -27.39 -2.44
C GLN A 29 6.41 -25.95 -2.25
N MET A 30 6.81 -25.01 -3.12
CA MET A 30 6.25 -23.64 -3.06
C MET A 30 4.75 -23.62 -3.35
N SER A 31 4.28 -24.44 -4.30
CA SER A 31 2.86 -24.53 -4.63
C SER A 31 2.02 -25.24 -3.58
N GLU A 32 2.61 -26.13 -2.77
CA GLU A 32 1.93 -26.75 -1.63
C GLU A 32 1.63 -25.74 -0.52
N VAL A 33 2.49 -24.73 -0.33
CA VAL A 33 2.28 -23.65 0.65
C VAL A 33 1.39 -22.54 0.10
N ILE A 34 1.60 -22.11 -1.15
CA ILE A 34 0.75 -21.14 -1.85
C ILE A 34 0.26 -21.76 -3.17
N PRO A 35 -0.98 -22.28 -3.23
CA PRO A 35 -1.51 -23.06 -4.38
C PRO A 35 -1.30 -22.44 -5.76
N ASP A 36 -1.36 -21.12 -5.87
CA ASP A 36 -1.26 -20.38 -7.13
C ASP A 36 0.16 -19.84 -7.43
N PHE A 37 1.12 -19.98 -6.50
CA PHE A 37 2.47 -19.44 -6.71
C PHE A 37 3.27 -20.33 -7.67
N ARG A 38 3.73 -19.74 -8.78
CA ARG A 38 4.60 -20.40 -9.76
C ARG A 38 5.77 -19.48 -10.12
N PRO A 39 6.99 -20.01 -10.30
CA PRO A 39 8.06 -19.22 -10.91
C PRO A 39 7.62 -18.72 -12.29
N GLY A 40 7.96 -17.48 -12.61
CA GLY A 40 7.60 -16.85 -13.87
C GLY A 40 8.84 -16.46 -14.66
N LEU A 41 8.89 -16.84 -15.95
CA LEU A 41 10.01 -16.57 -16.84
C LEU A 41 9.53 -15.80 -18.07
N ALA A 42 10.06 -14.59 -18.28
CA ALA A 42 9.84 -13.82 -19.50
C ALA A 42 10.98 -14.05 -20.48
N ILE A 43 10.67 -14.60 -21.66
CA ILE A 43 11.62 -14.76 -22.76
C ILE A 43 11.34 -13.67 -23.80
N VAL A 44 12.24 -12.72 -23.95
CA VAL A 44 12.09 -11.58 -24.86
C VAL A 44 12.89 -11.84 -26.13
N GLN A 45 12.21 -11.93 -27.28
CA GLN A 45 12.82 -12.09 -28.60
C GLN A 45 12.55 -10.84 -29.44
N VAL A 46 13.58 -10.29 -30.07
CA VAL A 46 13.42 -9.29 -31.14
C VAL A 46 13.65 -9.96 -32.48
N GLY A 47 12.70 -9.82 -33.42
CA GLY A 47 12.77 -10.43 -34.73
C GLY A 47 12.39 -11.91 -34.75
N GLY A 48 13.02 -12.70 -35.62
CA GLY A 48 12.53 -14.04 -35.96
C GLY A 48 13.56 -15.08 -36.41
N ARG A 49 14.85 -14.89 -36.12
CA ARG A 49 15.91 -15.85 -36.50
C ARG A 49 15.61 -17.30 -36.12
N GLU A 50 15.84 -18.20 -37.06
CA GLU A 50 15.48 -19.62 -36.96
C GLU A 50 16.31 -20.39 -35.92
N ASP A 51 17.60 -20.06 -35.78
CA ASP A 51 18.50 -20.63 -34.77
C ASP A 51 18.05 -20.32 -33.34
N SER A 52 17.60 -19.10 -33.10
CA SER A 52 17.06 -18.64 -31.81
C SER A 52 15.75 -19.36 -31.44
N ASN A 53 14.89 -19.64 -32.43
CA ASN A 53 13.62 -20.33 -32.22
C ASN A 53 13.80 -21.76 -31.69
N VAL A 54 14.90 -22.45 -32.04
CA VAL A 54 15.21 -23.78 -31.50
C VAL A 54 15.45 -23.72 -29.99
N TYR A 55 16.28 -22.76 -29.54
CA TYR A 55 16.59 -22.58 -28.12
C TYR A 55 15.37 -22.12 -27.32
N ILE A 56 14.55 -21.23 -27.87
CA ILE A 56 13.32 -20.78 -27.21
C ILE A 56 12.38 -21.97 -26.98
N ARG A 57 12.19 -22.85 -27.99
CA ARG A 57 11.38 -24.07 -27.81
C ARG A 57 11.92 -24.98 -26.70
N MET A 58 13.25 -25.14 -26.60
CA MET A 58 13.86 -25.91 -25.51
C MET A 58 13.62 -25.29 -24.14
N LYS A 59 13.74 -23.96 -24.02
CA LYS A 59 13.48 -23.22 -22.78
C LYS A 59 12.01 -23.34 -22.36
N MET A 60 11.07 -23.15 -23.29
CA MET A 60 9.63 -23.28 -23.02
C MET A 60 9.28 -24.70 -22.55
N LYS A 61 9.78 -25.72 -23.24
CA LYS A 61 9.55 -27.12 -22.86
C LYS A 61 10.12 -27.43 -21.47
N SER A 62 11.35 -27.00 -21.20
CA SER A 62 11.98 -27.22 -19.89
C SER A 62 11.24 -26.49 -18.77
N ALA A 63 10.73 -25.29 -19.03
CA ALA A 63 9.94 -24.53 -18.06
C ALA A 63 8.63 -25.26 -17.74
N GLU A 64 7.91 -25.74 -18.75
CA GLU A 64 6.68 -26.51 -18.61
C GLU A 64 6.89 -27.79 -17.80
N GLU A 65 7.95 -28.55 -18.09
CA GLU A 65 8.27 -29.81 -17.38
C GLU A 65 8.54 -29.62 -15.88
N ILE A 66 9.13 -28.47 -15.50
CA ILE A 66 9.42 -28.08 -14.11
C ILE A 66 8.20 -27.47 -13.41
N GLY A 67 7.25 -26.89 -14.16
CA GLY A 67 6.12 -26.13 -13.63
C GLY A 67 6.36 -24.62 -13.51
N ILE A 68 7.31 -24.09 -14.28
CA ILE A 68 7.56 -22.64 -14.44
C ILE A 68 6.58 -22.07 -15.46
N ASN A 69 5.93 -20.96 -15.13
CA ASN A 69 5.11 -20.20 -16.06
C ASN A 69 6.00 -19.34 -16.99
N ALA A 70 6.36 -19.88 -18.15
CA ALA A 70 7.16 -19.17 -19.13
C ALA A 70 6.28 -18.46 -20.18
N VAL A 71 6.56 -17.18 -20.44
CA VAL A 71 5.87 -16.38 -21.47
C VAL A 71 6.88 -15.91 -22.51
N HIS A 72 6.57 -16.16 -23.77
CA HIS A 72 7.39 -15.74 -24.90
C HIS A 72 6.87 -14.41 -25.48
N TYR A 73 7.64 -13.34 -25.30
CA TYR A 73 7.39 -12.02 -25.85
C TYR A 73 8.14 -11.84 -27.18
N LYS A 74 7.44 -12.12 -28.28
CA LYS A 74 7.99 -11.93 -29.63
C LYS A 74 7.73 -10.50 -30.12
N LEU A 75 8.78 -9.69 -30.15
CA LEU A 75 8.77 -8.29 -30.52
C LEU A 75 9.19 -8.10 -31.99
N PRO A 76 8.65 -7.10 -32.70
CA PRO A 76 8.96 -6.89 -34.11
C PRO A 76 10.42 -6.46 -34.32
N SER A 77 11.00 -6.81 -35.47
CA SER A 77 12.39 -6.45 -35.83
C SER A 77 12.61 -4.93 -35.93
N HIS A 78 11.56 -4.15 -36.17
CA HIS A 78 11.60 -2.69 -36.25
C HIS A 78 11.36 -1.98 -34.91
N ILE A 79 11.31 -2.71 -33.78
CA ILE A 79 11.18 -2.09 -32.45
C ILE A 79 12.32 -1.09 -32.22
N THR A 80 12.03 0.03 -31.56
CA THR A 80 13.06 1.00 -31.16
C THR A 80 13.68 0.63 -29.81
N GLN A 81 14.88 1.12 -29.53
CA GLN A 81 15.55 0.92 -28.23
C GLN A 81 14.67 1.36 -27.05
N ILE A 82 14.02 2.53 -27.14
CA ILE A 82 13.16 3.05 -26.06
C ILE A 82 11.93 2.16 -25.82
N GLN A 83 11.32 1.62 -26.88
CA GLN A 83 10.18 0.71 -26.75
C GLN A 83 10.59 -0.61 -26.09
N LEU A 84 11.76 -1.15 -26.46
CA LEU A 84 12.31 -2.36 -25.83
C LEU A 84 12.65 -2.13 -24.35
N LEU A 85 13.29 -1.00 -24.02
CA LEU A 85 13.58 -0.60 -22.64
C LEU A 85 12.30 -0.45 -21.80
N ASN A 86 11.25 0.17 -22.34
CA ASN A 86 9.96 0.30 -21.67
C ASN A 86 9.30 -1.07 -21.45
N HIS A 87 9.42 -1.97 -22.42
CA HIS A 87 8.93 -3.35 -22.26
C HIS A 87 9.66 -4.09 -21.14
N LEU A 88 10.99 -4.02 -21.10
CA LEU A 88 11.81 -4.60 -20.04
C LEU A 88 11.52 -3.97 -18.68
N LYS A 89 11.31 -2.64 -18.61
CA LYS A 89 10.88 -1.94 -17.40
C LYS A 89 9.56 -2.50 -16.86
N ASN A 90 8.58 -2.77 -17.72
CA ASN A 90 7.32 -3.37 -17.30
C ASN A 90 7.51 -4.79 -16.74
N LEU A 91 8.33 -5.62 -17.38
CA LEU A 91 8.66 -6.98 -16.89
C LEU A 91 9.46 -6.95 -15.58
N ASN A 92 10.38 -6.01 -15.43
CA ASN A 92 11.12 -5.77 -14.18
C ASN A 92 10.16 -5.41 -13.04
N ASN A 93 9.08 -4.71 -13.33
CA ASN A 93 8.08 -4.28 -12.35
C ASN A 93 6.95 -5.28 -12.12
N ASP A 94 6.86 -6.34 -12.93
CA ASP A 94 5.82 -7.37 -12.78
C ASP A 94 6.20 -8.37 -11.67
N PRO A 95 5.45 -8.47 -10.56
CA PRO A 95 5.78 -9.39 -9.47
C PRO A 95 5.58 -10.87 -9.82
N SER A 96 4.86 -11.19 -10.90
CA SER A 96 4.73 -12.56 -11.39
C SER A 96 5.94 -13.01 -12.21
N VAL A 97 6.74 -12.06 -12.71
CA VAL A 97 7.97 -12.33 -13.45
C VAL A 97 9.15 -12.38 -12.50
N HIS A 98 9.76 -13.55 -12.38
CA HIS A 98 10.90 -13.81 -11.50
C HIS A 98 12.22 -13.87 -12.27
N GLY A 99 12.17 -14.28 -13.53
CA GLY A 99 13.30 -14.28 -14.45
C GLY A 99 12.98 -13.60 -15.76
N ILE A 100 13.94 -12.86 -16.30
CA ILE A 100 13.89 -12.27 -17.64
C ILE A 100 15.13 -12.73 -18.39
N ILE A 101 14.94 -13.16 -19.64
CA ILE A 101 16.01 -13.43 -20.59
C ILE A 101 15.74 -12.69 -21.89
N VAL A 102 16.71 -11.87 -22.30
CA VAL A 102 16.72 -11.27 -23.64
C VAL A 102 17.44 -12.22 -24.57
N GLN A 103 16.73 -12.77 -25.56
CA GLN A 103 17.31 -13.71 -26.50
C GLN A 103 18.27 -12.99 -27.45
N MET A 104 19.54 -13.36 -27.34
CA MET A 104 20.62 -12.85 -28.18
C MET A 104 20.96 -13.81 -29.34
N PRO A 105 21.49 -13.28 -30.47
CA PRO A 105 21.59 -11.86 -30.80
C PRO A 105 20.23 -11.26 -31.18
N LEU A 106 20.08 -9.94 -31.01
CA LEU A 106 18.88 -9.22 -31.45
C LEU A 106 18.79 -9.24 -32.98
N ASP A 107 17.63 -9.64 -33.52
CA ASP A 107 17.33 -9.61 -34.96
C ASP A 107 16.51 -8.36 -35.27
N THR A 108 17.20 -7.23 -35.40
CA THR A 108 16.59 -5.91 -35.52
C THR A 108 17.15 -5.12 -36.70
N THR A 109 16.28 -4.30 -37.30
CA THR A 109 16.66 -3.30 -38.31
C THR A 109 17.02 -1.96 -37.69
N SER A 110 16.71 -1.77 -36.41
CA SER A 110 16.99 -0.56 -35.64
C SER A 110 18.37 -0.63 -35.02
N ASP A 111 19.04 0.51 -34.83
CA ASP A 111 20.27 0.57 -34.04
C ASP A 111 19.90 0.44 -32.55
N ILE A 112 20.27 -0.69 -31.94
CA ILE A 112 19.97 -1.02 -30.55
C ILE A 112 21.26 -1.48 -29.87
N ASP A 113 21.63 -0.78 -28.80
CA ASP A 113 22.73 -1.20 -27.94
C ASP A 113 22.32 -2.45 -27.15
N SER A 114 22.78 -3.60 -27.63
CA SER A 114 22.52 -4.89 -26.99
C SER A 114 23.00 -4.97 -25.55
N HIS A 115 24.09 -4.27 -25.20
CA HIS A 115 24.61 -4.27 -23.84
C HIS A 115 23.69 -3.50 -22.90
N LEU A 116 23.27 -2.29 -23.30
CA LEU A 116 22.27 -1.51 -22.57
C LEU A 116 20.98 -2.31 -22.36
N ILE A 117 20.52 -3.05 -23.38
CA ILE A 117 19.33 -3.90 -23.26
C ILE A 117 19.52 -5.00 -22.22
N THR A 118 20.61 -5.76 -22.27
CA THR A 118 20.89 -6.80 -21.26
C THR A 118 21.07 -6.21 -19.87
N ASP A 119 21.72 -5.04 -19.76
CA ASP A 119 21.97 -4.36 -18.48
C ASP A 119 20.72 -3.70 -17.89
N SER A 120 19.71 -3.43 -18.71
CA SER A 120 18.41 -2.93 -18.25
C SER A 120 17.53 -3.99 -17.58
N VAL A 121 17.87 -5.27 -17.71
CA VAL A 121 17.25 -6.34 -16.90
C VAL A 121 17.72 -6.18 -15.46
N SER A 122 16.78 -6.11 -14.52
CA SER A 122 17.11 -5.96 -13.09
C SER A 122 18.06 -7.08 -12.65
N PRO A 123 19.13 -6.80 -11.89
CA PRO A 123 20.04 -7.83 -11.39
C PRO A 123 19.34 -8.95 -10.62
N GLU A 124 18.22 -8.65 -9.95
CA GLU A 124 17.39 -9.62 -9.22
C GLU A 124 16.51 -10.51 -10.12
N LYS A 125 16.37 -10.17 -11.40
CA LYS A 125 15.60 -10.93 -12.40
C LYS A 125 16.43 -11.39 -13.60
N ASP A 126 17.71 -11.01 -13.66
CA ASP A 126 18.67 -11.41 -14.67
C ASP A 126 19.10 -12.87 -14.45
N VAL A 127 18.22 -13.77 -14.85
CA VAL A 127 18.43 -15.22 -14.69
C VAL A 127 19.44 -15.78 -15.68
N ASP A 128 19.83 -15.02 -16.70
CA ASP A 128 20.90 -15.39 -17.62
C ASP A 128 22.29 -15.00 -17.08
N GLY A 129 22.34 -14.05 -16.14
CA GLY A 129 23.55 -13.57 -15.46
C GLY A 129 24.39 -12.62 -16.31
N LEU A 130 23.77 -11.87 -17.24
CA LEU A 130 24.47 -10.98 -18.19
C LEU A 130 24.44 -9.50 -17.76
N ASN A 131 23.76 -9.16 -16.66
CA ASN A 131 23.80 -7.83 -16.08
C ASN A 131 25.18 -7.55 -15.48
N THR A 132 25.69 -6.34 -15.67
CA THR A 132 27.04 -5.93 -15.23
C THR A 132 27.24 -6.11 -13.71
N ILE A 133 26.19 -5.93 -12.90
CA ILE A 133 26.24 -6.15 -11.45
C ILE A 133 26.47 -7.64 -11.15
N ASN A 134 25.78 -8.55 -11.82
CA ASN A 134 25.95 -10.00 -11.60
C ASN A 134 27.32 -10.49 -12.12
N GLU A 135 27.75 -10.04 -13.30
CA GLU A 135 29.09 -10.33 -13.83
C GLU A 135 30.19 -9.80 -12.89
N GLY A 136 30.04 -8.55 -12.41
CA GLY A 136 30.97 -7.91 -11.50
C GLY A 136 31.08 -8.64 -10.16
N ARG A 137 29.96 -9.10 -9.60
CA ARG A 137 29.91 -9.93 -8.39
C ARG A 137 30.71 -11.22 -8.56
N VAL A 138 30.51 -11.95 -9.65
CA VAL A 138 31.28 -13.16 -9.96
C VAL A 138 32.78 -12.86 -10.09
N ALA A 139 33.14 -11.73 -10.72
CA ALA A 139 34.55 -11.35 -10.87
C ALA A 139 35.25 -11.07 -9.52
N VAL A 140 34.54 -10.51 -8.53
CA VAL A 140 35.09 -10.24 -7.19
C VAL A 140 34.86 -11.38 -6.18
N GLY A 141 34.26 -12.50 -6.60
CA GLY A 141 34.03 -13.67 -5.76
C GLY A 141 32.76 -13.61 -4.91
N ASP A 142 31.90 -12.62 -5.14
CA ASP A 142 30.57 -12.54 -4.56
C ASP A 142 29.60 -13.42 -5.36
N MET A 143 29.18 -14.55 -4.78
CA MET A 143 28.23 -15.49 -5.40
C MET A 143 26.78 -15.28 -4.93
N THR A 144 26.47 -14.14 -4.30
CA THR A 144 25.09 -13.81 -3.86
C THR A 144 24.17 -13.42 -5.03
N GLY A 145 24.74 -12.95 -6.14
CA GLY A 145 24.02 -12.66 -7.39
C GLY A 145 23.67 -13.91 -8.21
N PHE A 146 23.23 -13.71 -9.45
CA PHE A 146 23.07 -14.83 -10.40
C PHE A 146 24.38 -15.09 -11.13
N VAL A 147 24.81 -16.36 -11.11
CA VAL A 147 25.96 -16.80 -11.87
C VAL A 147 25.53 -17.04 -13.34
N PRO A 148 26.29 -16.56 -14.33
CA PRO A 148 25.94 -16.75 -15.73
C PRO A 148 25.71 -18.22 -16.10
N CYS A 149 24.64 -18.50 -16.85
CA CYS A 149 24.11 -19.86 -17.05
C CYS A 149 25.13 -20.84 -17.64
N THR A 150 25.77 -20.46 -18.75
CA THR A 150 26.72 -21.33 -19.44
C THR A 150 27.96 -21.61 -18.56
N PRO A 151 28.62 -20.60 -17.98
CA PRO A 151 29.70 -20.80 -17.02
C PRO A 151 29.35 -21.68 -15.82
N HIS A 152 28.17 -21.47 -15.22
CA HIS A 152 27.69 -22.32 -14.13
C HIS A 152 27.51 -23.78 -14.58
N GLY A 153 26.97 -23.97 -15.79
CA GLY A 153 26.84 -25.29 -16.40
C GLY A 153 28.18 -25.98 -16.62
N VAL A 154 29.22 -25.25 -17.04
CA VAL A 154 30.58 -25.77 -17.19
C VAL A 154 31.13 -26.27 -15.86
N ILE A 155 31.03 -25.46 -14.80
CA ILE A 155 31.50 -25.85 -13.46
C ILE A 155 30.77 -27.09 -12.94
N GLU A 156 29.45 -27.16 -13.13
CA GLU A 156 28.65 -28.33 -12.72
C GLU A 156 29.09 -29.59 -13.47
N LEU A 157 29.34 -29.51 -14.78
CA LEU A 157 29.83 -30.63 -15.59
C LEU A 157 31.21 -31.11 -15.13
N ILE A 158 32.11 -30.20 -14.78
CA ILE A 158 33.44 -30.55 -14.25
C ILE A 158 33.29 -31.28 -12.91
N LYS A 159 32.42 -30.81 -12.01
CA LYS A 159 32.18 -31.45 -10.70
C LYS A 159 31.72 -32.91 -10.84
N ARG A 160 30.98 -33.25 -11.91
CA ARG A 160 30.52 -34.63 -12.16
C ARG A 160 31.64 -35.61 -12.52
N THR A 161 32.83 -35.12 -12.89
CA THR A 161 33.99 -35.98 -13.18
C THR A 161 34.69 -36.49 -11.92
N ASN A 162 34.37 -35.93 -10.73
CA ASN A 162 35.10 -36.13 -9.48
C ASN A 162 36.60 -35.74 -9.53
N ILE A 163 37.06 -35.07 -10.59
CA ILE A 163 38.41 -34.53 -10.68
C ILE A 163 38.45 -33.19 -9.92
N PRO A 164 39.38 -33.01 -8.95
CA PRO A 164 39.47 -31.76 -8.19
C PRO A 164 39.75 -30.54 -9.09
N ILE A 165 38.93 -29.49 -8.94
CA ILE A 165 39.21 -28.19 -9.57
C ILE A 165 40.32 -27.46 -8.81
N ALA A 166 40.31 -27.56 -7.48
CA ALA A 166 41.31 -26.93 -6.63
C ALA A 166 42.71 -27.47 -6.93
N GLY A 167 43.66 -26.56 -7.17
CA GLY A 167 45.04 -26.90 -7.52
C GLY A 167 45.26 -27.34 -8.97
N SER A 168 44.20 -27.43 -9.79
CA SER A 168 44.34 -27.78 -11.22
C SER A 168 44.93 -26.64 -12.05
N ASN A 169 45.66 -26.97 -13.10
CA ASN A 169 45.99 -26.02 -14.17
C ASN A 169 44.84 -26.00 -15.18
N SER A 170 44.01 -24.97 -15.13
CA SER A 170 42.87 -24.80 -16.01
C SER A 170 43.19 -23.86 -17.17
N VAL A 171 42.83 -24.24 -18.40
CA VAL A 171 42.99 -23.39 -19.58
C VAL A 171 41.62 -23.10 -20.18
N VAL A 172 41.31 -21.82 -20.36
CA VAL A 172 40.06 -21.35 -20.97
C VAL A 172 40.36 -20.71 -22.32
N LEU A 173 39.85 -21.31 -23.40
CA LEU A 173 40.00 -20.82 -24.77
C LEU A 173 38.78 -20.01 -25.18
N GLY A 174 38.88 -18.69 -25.06
CA GLY A 174 37.81 -17.74 -25.32
C GLY A 174 37.81 -16.62 -24.27
N ARG A 175 37.48 -15.39 -24.69
CA ARG A 175 37.41 -14.20 -23.82
C ARG A 175 36.07 -13.46 -23.93
N SER A 176 35.03 -14.18 -24.35
CA SER A 176 33.69 -13.62 -24.48
C SER A 176 33.11 -13.29 -23.10
N LYS A 177 32.19 -12.32 -23.06
CA LYS A 177 31.42 -12.00 -21.85
C LYS A 177 30.49 -13.15 -21.42
N ILE A 178 30.09 -14.01 -22.37
CA ILE A 178 29.12 -15.09 -22.12
C ILE A 178 29.76 -16.33 -21.50
N VAL A 179 30.93 -16.77 -22.00
CA VAL A 179 31.56 -18.04 -21.59
C VAL A 179 32.97 -17.83 -21.08
N GLY A 180 33.83 -17.20 -21.89
CA GLY A 180 35.27 -17.17 -21.63
C GLY A 180 35.64 -16.55 -20.29
N THR A 181 35.38 -15.25 -20.14
CA THR A 181 35.77 -14.53 -18.93
C THR A 181 35.08 -15.08 -17.67
N PRO A 182 33.75 -15.29 -17.63
CA PRO A 182 33.14 -15.72 -16.38
C PRO A 182 33.49 -17.17 -15.98
N VAL A 183 33.73 -18.09 -16.92
CA VAL A 183 34.26 -19.43 -16.58
C VAL A 183 35.63 -19.31 -15.93
N ALA A 184 36.50 -18.46 -16.47
CA ALA A 184 37.82 -18.25 -15.89
C ALA A 184 37.73 -17.71 -14.46
N GLU A 185 36.85 -16.76 -14.20
CA GLU A 185 36.56 -16.25 -12.86
C GLU A 185 36.07 -17.35 -11.92
N LEU A 186 35.08 -18.15 -12.33
CA LEU A 186 34.57 -19.24 -11.51
C LEU A 186 35.63 -20.31 -11.20
N LEU A 187 36.49 -20.64 -12.15
CA LEU A 187 37.59 -21.59 -11.93
C LEU A 187 38.61 -21.05 -10.91
N LYS A 188 38.94 -19.75 -10.96
CA LYS A 188 39.79 -19.11 -9.94
C LYS A 188 39.15 -19.18 -8.55
N TRP A 189 37.85 -18.90 -8.45
CA TRP A 189 37.11 -19.00 -7.18
C TRP A 189 36.92 -20.45 -6.71
N HIS A 190 37.13 -21.43 -7.58
CA HIS A 190 37.30 -22.84 -7.25
C HIS A 190 38.77 -23.27 -7.03
N HIS A 191 39.66 -22.30 -6.80
CA HIS A 191 41.08 -22.48 -6.47
C HIS A 191 41.91 -23.15 -7.58
N ALA A 192 41.52 -23.01 -8.85
CA ALA A 192 42.36 -23.40 -9.98
C ALA A 192 43.38 -22.30 -10.34
N THR A 193 44.53 -22.70 -10.89
CA THR A 193 45.41 -21.78 -11.63
C THR A 193 44.86 -21.66 -13.04
N VAL A 194 44.43 -20.47 -13.46
CA VAL A 194 43.69 -20.28 -14.72
C VAL A 194 44.50 -19.48 -15.74
N THR A 195 44.68 -20.05 -16.93
CA THR A 195 45.25 -19.36 -18.10
C THR A 195 44.16 -19.12 -19.13
N VAL A 196 43.88 -17.84 -19.43
CA VAL A 196 42.91 -17.46 -20.48
C VAL A 196 43.63 -17.25 -21.81
N CYS A 197 43.23 -18.04 -22.81
CA CYS A 197 43.75 -18.00 -24.17
C CYS A 197 42.70 -17.44 -25.13
N HIS A 198 43.14 -16.76 -26.19
CA HIS A 198 42.29 -16.23 -27.25
C HIS A 198 42.90 -16.50 -28.63
N SER A 199 42.17 -16.22 -29.71
CA SER A 199 42.62 -16.51 -31.09
C SER A 199 43.95 -15.87 -31.51
N ARG A 200 44.45 -14.87 -30.75
CA ARG A 200 45.76 -14.22 -30.96
C ARG A 200 46.84 -14.66 -29.96
N THR A 201 46.57 -15.65 -29.11
CA THR A 201 47.54 -16.14 -28.12
C THR A 201 48.65 -16.90 -28.85
N LYS A 202 49.91 -16.54 -28.62
CA LYS A 202 51.07 -17.26 -29.16
C LYS A 202 51.17 -18.63 -28.49
N ASP A 203 51.64 -19.63 -29.25
CA ASP A 203 51.85 -21.00 -28.78
C ASP A 203 50.64 -21.60 -28.07
N ILE A 204 49.44 -21.34 -28.60
CA ILE A 204 48.17 -21.78 -28.01
C ILE A 204 48.14 -23.30 -27.79
N GLN A 205 48.75 -24.07 -28.68
CA GLN A 205 48.90 -25.52 -28.56
C GLN A 205 49.69 -25.92 -27.30
N HIS A 206 50.78 -25.20 -26.99
CA HIS A 206 51.54 -25.46 -25.76
C HIS A 206 50.70 -25.17 -24.53
N GLN A 207 49.96 -24.06 -24.52
CA GLN A 207 49.05 -23.73 -23.41
C GLN A 207 47.99 -24.83 -23.22
N VAL A 208 47.35 -25.30 -24.29
CA VAL A 208 46.37 -26.42 -24.22
C VAL A 208 47.01 -27.68 -23.63
N SER A 209 48.27 -27.97 -23.97
CA SER A 209 48.97 -29.18 -23.50
C SER A 209 49.27 -29.20 -21.99
N LEU A 210 49.17 -28.06 -21.31
CA LEU A 210 49.36 -27.94 -19.86
C LEU A 210 48.06 -28.15 -19.07
N ALA A 211 46.91 -28.12 -19.74
CA ALA A 211 45.59 -28.09 -19.09
C ALA A 211 45.22 -29.43 -18.44
N ASP A 212 44.99 -29.44 -17.14
CA ASP A 212 44.27 -30.51 -16.44
C ASP A 212 42.76 -30.43 -16.74
N ILE A 213 42.26 -29.19 -16.83
CA ILE A 213 40.89 -28.86 -17.23
C ILE A 213 40.95 -27.89 -18.40
N LEU A 214 40.37 -28.25 -19.52
CA LEU A 214 40.33 -27.47 -20.74
C LEU A 214 38.88 -27.07 -21.06
N VAL A 215 38.59 -25.77 -21.05
CA VAL A 215 37.29 -25.23 -21.48
C VAL A 215 37.45 -24.49 -22.80
N VAL A 216 36.66 -24.85 -23.81
CA VAL A 216 36.80 -24.33 -25.17
C VAL A 216 35.53 -23.63 -25.63
N GLY A 217 35.63 -22.35 -26.00
CA GLY A 217 34.56 -21.52 -26.53
C GLY A 217 35.11 -20.39 -27.40
N ILE A 218 35.79 -20.78 -28.48
CA ILE A 218 36.47 -19.87 -29.41
C ILE A 218 35.61 -19.54 -30.66
N GLY A 219 34.52 -20.28 -30.87
CA GLY A 219 33.56 -20.07 -31.96
C GLY A 219 34.10 -20.48 -33.34
N LYS A 220 34.91 -21.55 -33.39
CA LYS A 220 35.48 -22.09 -34.63
C LYS A 220 35.42 -23.61 -34.60
N ALA A 221 34.68 -24.18 -35.54
CA ALA A 221 34.50 -25.63 -35.68
C ALA A 221 35.83 -26.40 -35.64
N GLU A 222 35.93 -27.39 -34.76
CA GLU A 222 37.05 -28.35 -34.67
C GLU A 222 38.45 -27.69 -34.65
N PHE A 223 38.56 -26.49 -34.06
CA PHE A 223 39.80 -25.72 -33.95
C PHE A 223 40.82 -26.41 -33.05
N VAL A 224 40.40 -26.92 -31.90
CA VAL A 224 41.28 -27.64 -30.97
C VAL A 224 41.41 -29.09 -31.41
N LYS A 225 42.64 -29.53 -31.72
CA LYS A 225 42.95 -30.88 -32.16
C LYS A 225 43.27 -31.79 -30.97
N GLY A 226 42.92 -33.07 -31.06
CA GLY A 226 43.19 -34.05 -30.00
C GLY A 226 44.67 -34.16 -29.62
N SER A 227 45.59 -33.91 -30.56
CA SER A 227 47.04 -33.89 -30.31
C SER A 227 47.53 -32.75 -29.42
N TRP A 228 46.70 -31.74 -29.17
CA TRP A 228 47.03 -30.61 -28.29
C TRP A 228 46.67 -30.89 -26.83
N ILE A 229 45.78 -31.85 -26.59
CA ILE A 229 45.15 -32.09 -25.29
C ILE A 229 46.05 -32.97 -24.43
N LYS A 230 46.29 -32.53 -23.18
CA LYS A 230 47.01 -33.31 -22.18
C LYS A 230 46.31 -34.66 -21.95
N LYS A 231 47.07 -35.76 -21.93
CA LYS A 231 46.52 -37.08 -21.62
C LYS A 231 45.87 -37.07 -20.23
N GLY A 232 44.62 -37.51 -20.16
CA GLY A 232 43.84 -37.55 -18.93
C GLY A 232 43.14 -36.23 -18.54
N ALA A 233 43.17 -35.19 -19.39
CA ALA A 233 42.48 -33.94 -19.12
C ALA A 233 40.94 -34.06 -19.16
N VAL A 234 40.26 -33.17 -18.44
CA VAL A 234 38.83 -32.91 -18.58
C VAL A 234 38.61 -31.88 -19.67
N VAL A 235 37.82 -32.19 -20.69
CA VAL A 235 37.56 -31.31 -21.83
C VAL A 235 36.10 -30.90 -21.89
N ILE A 236 35.83 -29.60 -21.72
CA ILE A 236 34.50 -29.01 -21.82
C ILE A 236 34.43 -28.16 -23.10
N ASP A 237 33.70 -28.65 -24.10
CA ASP A 237 33.46 -27.97 -25.36
C ASP A 237 32.13 -27.19 -25.30
N CYS A 238 32.24 -25.87 -25.26
CA CYS A 238 31.13 -24.92 -25.27
C CYS A 238 30.78 -24.44 -26.69
N GLY A 239 31.60 -24.77 -27.69
CA GLY A 239 31.39 -24.35 -29.08
C GLY A 239 30.19 -25.04 -29.72
N ILE A 240 29.46 -24.31 -30.55
CA ILE A 240 28.41 -24.86 -31.43
C ILE A 240 28.62 -24.26 -32.81
N ASN A 241 28.88 -25.14 -33.78
CA ASN A 241 29.13 -24.76 -35.17
C ASN A 241 28.36 -25.71 -36.08
N ALA A 242 27.67 -25.16 -37.09
CA ALA A 242 27.02 -25.95 -38.12
C ALA A 242 27.95 -26.08 -39.33
N ILE A 243 28.37 -27.31 -39.64
CA ILE A 243 29.17 -27.61 -40.84
C ILE A 243 28.33 -28.41 -41.85
N PRO A 244 28.57 -28.25 -43.16
CA PRO A 244 27.86 -29.02 -44.18
C PRO A 244 27.97 -30.53 -43.94
N ASP A 245 26.84 -31.22 -43.99
CA ASP A 245 26.77 -32.69 -43.92
C ASP A 245 25.59 -33.17 -44.75
N PRO A 246 25.85 -33.67 -45.98
CA PRO A 246 24.82 -34.19 -46.88
C PRO A 246 24.05 -35.39 -46.30
N SER A 247 24.59 -36.08 -45.29
CA SER A 247 23.92 -37.23 -44.65
C SER A 247 22.81 -36.83 -43.67
N LYS A 248 22.72 -35.54 -43.29
CA LYS A 248 21.67 -35.03 -42.40
C LYS A 248 20.54 -34.40 -43.19
N LYS A 249 19.30 -34.59 -42.73
CA LYS A 249 18.09 -33.97 -43.34
C LYS A 249 18.18 -32.44 -43.46
N SER A 250 18.91 -31.78 -42.56
CA SER A 250 19.18 -30.34 -42.56
C SER A 250 20.30 -29.90 -43.52
N GLY A 251 20.99 -30.84 -44.18
CA GLY A 251 22.20 -30.59 -44.96
C GLY A 251 23.42 -30.15 -44.14
N LYS A 252 23.30 -30.15 -42.80
CA LYS A 252 24.31 -29.65 -41.85
C LYS A 252 24.36 -30.54 -40.61
N ARG A 253 25.55 -30.81 -40.09
CA ARG A 253 25.77 -31.41 -38.75
C ARG A 253 26.32 -30.37 -37.79
N ILE A 254 26.00 -30.52 -36.50
CA ILE A 254 26.52 -29.65 -35.44
C ILE A 254 27.76 -30.29 -34.85
N VAL A 255 28.84 -29.52 -34.76
CA VAL A 255 30.11 -29.89 -34.12
C VAL A 255 30.54 -28.79 -33.16
N GLY A 256 31.40 -29.14 -32.22
CA GLY A 256 31.97 -28.19 -31.27
C GLY A 256 33.23 -27.51 -31.79
N ASP A 257 33.90 -26.78 -30.90
CA ASP A 257 35.20 -26.17 -31.20
C ASP A 257 36.36 -27.18 -31.06
N VAL A 258 36.10 -28.34 -30.47
CA VAL A 258 37.05 -29.45 -30.30
C VAL A 258 36.76 -30.54 -31.34
N GLU A 259 37.82 -31.05 -31.98
CA GLU A 259 37.73 -32.21 -32.87
C GLU A 259 37.45 -33.48 -32.06
N PHE A 260 36.16 -33.75 -31.82
CA PHE A 260 35.69 -34.76 -30.88
C PHE A 260 36.24 -36.18 -31.12
N SER A 261 36.41 -36.57 -32.40
CA SER A 261 36.88 -37.90 -32.77
C SER A 261 38.31 -38.19 -32.31
N THR A 262 39.19 -37.19 -32.31
CA THR A 262 40.59 -37.31 -31.89
C THR A 262 40.76 -36.94 -30.42
N ALA A 263 40.02 -35.94 -29.92
CA ALA A 263 40.08 -35.50 -28.53
C ALA A 263 39.65 -36.57 -27.52
N LYS A 264 38.64 -37.38 -27.84
CA LYS A 264 38.16 -38.49 -26.98
C LYS A 264 39.21 -39.58 -26.73
N LEU A 265 40.29 -39.62 -27.52
CA LEU A 265 41.38 -40.58 -27.33
C LEU A 265 42.45 -40.07 -26.35
N ALA A 266 42.49 -38.75 -26.10
CA ALA A 266 43.45 -38.11 -25.20
C ALA A 266 42.83 -37.76 -23.83
N ALA A 267 41.59 -37.26 -23.83
CA ALA A 267 40.90 -36.83 -22.62
C ALA A 267 40.51 -38.01 -21.71
N SER A 268 40.41 -37.77 -20.40
CA SER A 268 39.74 -38.70 -19.48
C SER A 268 38.22 -38.51 -19.53
N TYR A 269 37.78 -37.25 -19.67
CA TYR A 269 36.39 -36.86 -19.78
C TYR A 269 36.19 -35.84 -20.90
N ILE A 270 35.12 -35.97 -21.67
CA ILE A 270 34.78 -35.01 -22.73
C ILE A 270 33.28 -34.78 -22.87
N THR A 271 32.86 -33.53 -23.06
CA THR A 271 31.45 -33.21 -23.37
C THR A 271 31.14 -33.44 -24.85
N PRO A 272 30.00 -34.06 -25.20
CA PRO A 272 29.57 -34.18 -26.60
C PRO A 272 28.95 -32.88 -27.12
N VAL A 273 29.11 -32.62 -28.42
CA VAL A 273 28.41 -31.53 -29.11
C VAL A 273 27.64 -32.12 -30.29
N PRO A 274 26.29 -32.08 -30.30
CA PRO A 274 25.40 -31.56 -29.25
C PRO A 274 25.27 -32.50 -28.04
N GLY A 275 24.71 -32.00 -26.93
CA GLY A 275 24.32 -32.81 -25.76
C GLY A 275 25.15 -32.56 -24.48
N GLY A 276 26.20 -31.75 -24.56
CA GLY A 276 27.05 -31.31 -23.46
C GLY A 276 26.56 -30.00 -22.82
N VAL A 277 27.25 -28.88 -23.10
CA VAL A 277 27.06 -27.59 -22.40
C VAL A 277 25.71 -26.90 -22.71
N GLY A 278 25.17 -27.06 -23.92
CA GLY A 278 23.90 -26.43 -24.34
C GLY A 278 22.70 -26.77 -23.43
N PRO A 279 22.38 -28.06 -23.21
CA PRO A 279 21.35 -28.49 -22.24
C PRO A 279 21.57 -27.92 -20.83
N MET A 280 22.82 -27.87 -20.37
CA MET A 280 23.16 -27.31 -19.06
C MET A 280 22.90 -25.82 -18.97
N THR A 281 23.10 -25.07 -20.06
CA THR A 281 22.78 -23.63 -20.10
C THR A 281 21.28 -23.42 -19.85
N VAL A 282 20.42 -24.21 -20.49
CA VAL A 282 18.96 -24.14 -20.25
C VAL A 282 18.61 -24.58 -18.83
N ALA A 283 19.24 -25.64 -18.31
CA ALA A 283 18.98 -26.10 -16.95
C ALA A 283 19.40 -25.07 -15.87
N MET A 284 20.53 -24.38 -16.07
CA MET A 284 20.98 -23.31 -15.18
C MET A 284 20.08 -22.07 -15.26
N LEU A 285 19.55 -21.74 -16.44
CA LEU A 285 18.53 -20.69 -16.58
C LEU A 285 17.28 -21.00 -15.74
N MET A 286 16.80 -22.24 -15.81
CA MET A 286 15.66 -22.67 -14.99
C MET A 286 16.00 -22.64 -13.51
N LYS A 287 17.20 -23.09 -13.12
CA LYS A 287 17.69 -23.02 -11.74
C LYS A 287 17.71 -21.58 -11.22
N ASN A 288 18.29 -20.64 -11.97
CA ASN A 288 18.32 -19.23 -11.60
C ASN A 288 16.89 -18.65 -11.49
N THR A 289 15.97 -19.05 -12.37
CA THR A 289 14.55 -18.66 -12.31
C THR A 289 13.87 -19.17 -11.04
N VAL A 290 14.08 -20.44 -10.68
CA VAL A 290 13.54 -21.03 -9.45
C VAL A 290 14.15 -20.36 -8.21
N ILE A 291 15.46 -20.09 -8.19
CA ILE A 291 16.11 -19.35 -7.10
C ILE A 291 15.51 -17.95 -6.95
N SER A 292 15.29 -17.23 -8.05
CA SER A 292 14.62 -15.92 -8.02
C SER A 292 13.22 -16.02 -7.44
N ALA A 293 12.44 -17.02 -7.87
CA ALA A 293 11.11 -17.27 -7.35
C ALA A 293 11.12 -17.67 -5.88
N GLN A 294 12.07 -18.48 -5.42
CA GLN A 294 12.26 -18.82 -4.01
C GLN A 294 12.55 -17.58 -3.16
N ARG A 295 13.39 -16.66 -3.65
CA ARG A 295 13.65 -15.36 -2.98
C ARG A 295 12.37 -14.54 -2.87
N ALA A 296 11.60 -14.43 -3.94
CA ALA A 296 10.32 -13.72 -3.94
C ALA A 296 9.28 -14.39 -3.03
N PHE A 297 9.20 -15.72 -3.05
CA PHE A 297 8.34 -16.53 -2.21
C PHE A 297 8.69 -16.32 -0.72
N GLN A 298 9.97 -16.39 -0.36
CA GLN A 298 10.41 -16.15 1.00
C GLN A 298 10.07 -14.74 1.48
N LYS A 299 10.26 -13.71 0.63
CA LYS A 299 9.83 -12.34 0.92
C LYS A 299 8.31 -12.22 1.14
N LEU A 300 7.51 -13.09 0.51
CA LEU A 300 6.05 -13.10 0.65
C LEU A 300 5.59 -13.78 1.95
N ILE A 301 6.20 -14.91 2.33
CA ILE A 301 5.80 -15.67 3.53
C ILE A 301 6.48 -15.19 4.82
N ASN A 302 7.72 -14.70 4.74
CA ASN A 302 8.53 -14.29 5.89
C ASN A 302 9.14 -12.89 5.65
N PRO A 303 8.31 -11.85 5.74
CA PRO A 303 8.72 -10.48 5.52
C PRO A 303 9.65 -9.99 6.63
N THR A 304 10.90 -9.73 6.29
CA THR A 304 11.86 -9.09 7.20
C THR A 304 12.22 -7.74 6.62
N TRP A 305 11.94 -6.68 7.37
CA TRP A 305 12.36 -5.33 7.01
C TRP A 305 13.77 -5.09 7.52
N GLN A 306 14.59 -4.46 6.69
CA GLN A 306 15.90 -3.96 7.09
C GLN A 306 15.78 -2.45 7.32
N LEU A 307 14.95 -2.08 8.30
CA LEU A 307 14.65 -0.68 8.57
C LEU A 307 15.88 0.00 9.21
N ALA A 308 16.43 1.02 8.54
CA ALA A 308 17.52 1.81 9.09
C ALA A 308 16.97 2.88 10.05
N SER A 309 17.09 2.74 11.36
CA SER A 309 16.53 3.76 12.28
C SER A 309 17.23 5.12 12.10
N LEU A 310 16.48 6.22 12.13
CA LEU A 310 17.06 7.55 12.27
C LEU A 310 17.29 7.84 13.76
N PRO A 311 18.53 7.95 14.25
CA PRO A 311 18.77 8.19 15.66
C PRO A 311 18.27 9.58 16.07
N ILE A 312 17.75 9.68 17.30
CA ILE A 312 17.38 10.96 17.93
C ILE A 312 18.23 11.18 19.18
N SER A 313 18.49 12.45 19.50
CA SER A 313 19.15 12.86 20.74
C SER A 313 18.24 13.83 21.49
N PRO A 314 17.36 13.35 22.38
CA PRO A 314 16.41 14.20 23.07
C PRO A 314 17.08 15.30 23.91
N ILE A 315 16.59 16.53 23.79
CA ILE A 315 17.09 17.72 24.50
C ILE A 315 16.11 18.09 25.62
N ARG A 316 16.64 18.71 26.69
CA ARG A 316 15.88 19.24 27.83
C ARG A 316 16.26 20.70 28.13
N PRO A 317 15.28 21.60 28.34
CA PRO A 317 13.84 21.41 28.16
C PRO A 317 13.50 21.02 26.71
N VAL A 318 12.39 20.28 26.52
CA VAL A 318 11.97 19.82 25.18
C VAL A 318 11.72 21.04 24.30
N PRO A 319 12.35 21.14 23.11
CA PRO A 319 12.13 22.25 22.18
C PRO A 319 10.69 22.26 21.64
N SER A 320 10.33 23.30 20.88
CA SER A 320 9.04 23.31 20.19
C SER A 320 8.94 22.17 19.17
N ASP A 321 7.72 21.72 18.88
CA ASP A 321 7.48 20.61 17.95
C ASP A 321 8.10 20.87 16.57
N CYS A 322 8.01 22.12 16.09
CA CYS A 322 8.57 22.55 14.81
C CYS A 322 10.11 22.52 14.79
N GLU A 323 10.76 22.96 15.87
CA GLU A 323 12.22 22.88 15.99
C GLU A 323 12.71 21.44 15.98
N ILE A 324 12.01 20.53 16.69
CA ILE A 324 12.33 19.10 16.67
C ILE A 324 12.17 18.53 15.26
N ALA A 325 11.03 18.78 14.61
CA ALA A 325 10.76 18.30 13.25
C ALA A 325 11.81 18.75 12.24
N ARG A 326 12.25 20.02 12.33
CA ARG A 326 13.26 20.61 11.43
C ARG A 326 14.70 20.18 11.74
N SER A 327 14.96 19.75 12.98
CA SER A 327 16.28 19.24 13.37
C SER A 327 16.62 17.87 12.77
N GLN A 328 15.61 17.15 12.26
CA GLN A 328 15.79 15.81 11.70
C GLN A 328 15.69 15.83 10.18
N THR A 329 16.67 15.21 9.51
CA THR A 329 16.60 14.98 8.06
C THR A 329 15.85 13.67 7.78
N PRO A 330 14.70 13.70 7.08
CA PRO A 330 14.00 12.48 6.71
C PRO A 330 14.82 11.64 5.73
N LYS A 331 14.62 10.31 5.73
CA LYS A 331 15.12 9.45 4.64
C LYS A 331 14.50 9.87 3.31
N ASP A 332 15.19 9.56 2.22
CA ASP A 332 14.50 9.53 0.94
C ASP A 332 13.38 8.47 0.99
N ILE A 333 12.22 8.85 0.48
CA ILE A 333 11.02 8.03 0.54
C ILE A 333 11.16 6.75 -0.29
N THR A 334 12.01 6.78 -1.32
CA THR A 334 12.33 5.61 -2.14
C THR A 334 13.18 4.59 -1.38
N ASP A 335 14.09 5.06 -0.52
CA ASP A 335 14.87 4.20 0.38
C ASP A 335 13.95 3.55 1.41
N LEU A 336 13.10 4.34 2.07
CA LEU A 336 12.13 3.81 3.03
C LEU A 336 11.18 2.79 2.38
N ALA A 337 10.69 3.07 1.16
CA ALA A 337 9.86 2.15 0.41
C ALA A 337 10.58 0.81 0.16
N GLY A 338 11.87 0.86 -0.23
CA GLY A 338 12.72 -0.32 -0.39
C GLY A 338 12.90 -1.12 0.90
N GLU A 339 13.19 -0.44 2.02
CA GLU A 339 13.39 -1.05 3.35
C GLU A 339 12.16 -1.86 3.82
N ILE A 340 10.95 -1.40 3.44
CA ILE A 340 9.67 -2.01 3.85
C ILE A 340 9.05 -2.92 2.77
N GLY A 341 9.77 -3.19 1.68
CA GLY A 341 9.37 -4.15 0.65
C GLY A 341 8.34 -3.62 -0.36
N ILE A 342 8.27 -2.30 -0.55
CA ILE A 342 7.51 -1.65 -1.62
C ILE A 342 8.44 -1.42 -2.82
N SER A 343 8.01 -1.83 -4.01
CA SER A 343 8.80 -1.57 -5.22
C SER A 343 8.64 -0.12 -5.69
N LEU A 344 9.66 0.43 -6.34
CA LEU A 344 9.60 1.79 -6.93
C LEU A 344 8.47 1.95 -7.95
N SER A 345 8.02 0.84 -8.56
CA SER A 345 6.90 0.82 -9.50
C SER A 345 5.51 0.89 -8.84
N GLU A 346 5.47 0.70 -7.51
CA GLU A 346 4.26 0.77 -6.69
C GLU A 346 4.14 2.10 -5.95
N ILE A 347 5.04 3.05 -6.20
CA ILE A 347 4.96 4.39 -5.60
C ILE A 347 4.97 5.49 -6.65
N SER A 348 4.29 6.59 -6.31
CA SER A 348 4.37 7.85 -7.05
C SER A 348 4.91 8.92 -6.10
N CYS A 349 6.15 9.38 -6.33
CA CYS A 349 6.86 10.29 -5.42
C CYS A 349 6.34 11.73 -5.53
N TYR A 350 6.24 12.42 -4.38
CA TYR A 350 5.88 13.83 -4.24
C TYR A 350 7.02 14.58 -3.53
N GLY A 351 8.08 14.86 -4.27
CA GLY A 351 9.37 15.21 -3.71
C GLY A 351 10.10 13.96 -3.18
N THR A 352 11.08 14.17 -2.30
CA THR A 352 11.92 13.08 -1.74
C THR A 352 11.40 12.53 -0.42
N THR A 353 10.39 13.13 0.20
CA THR A 353 10.00 12.82 1.59
C THR A 353 8.65 12.10 1.72
N LYS A 354 7.88 11.99 0.62
CA LYS A 354 6.53 11.42 0.62
C LYS A 354 6.18 10.83 -0.75
N ALA A 355 5.35 9.79 -0.75
CA ALA A 355 4.92 9.12 -1.99
C ALA A 355 3.54 8.50 -1.82
N LYS A 356 2.72 8.47 -2.88
CA LYS A 356 1.48 7.68 -2.91
C LYS A 356 1.81 6.22 -3.16
N ILE A 357 1.16 5.30 -2.44
CA ILE A 357 1.31 3.85 -2.65
C ILE A 357 0.17 3.34 -3.53
N SER A 358 0.52 2.72 -4.66
CA SER A 358 -0.45 2.21 -5.61
C SER A 358 -1.20 0.99 -5.07
N LEU A 359 -2.49 0.90 -5.40
CA LEU A 359 -3.36 -0.21 -4.97
C LEU A 359 -2.93 -1.58 -5.53
N LYS A 360 -2.04 -1.63 -6.54
CA LYS A 360 -1.49 -2.89 -7.07
C LYS A 360 -0.76 -3.70 -6.00
N ILE A 361 -0.28 -3.04 -4.95
CA ILE A 361 0.39 -3.72 -3.84
C ILE A 361 -0.54 -4.73 -3.14
N LEU A 362 -1.84 -4.43 -3.05
CA LEU A 362 -2.83 -5.34 -2.47
C LEU A 362 -3.04 -6.58 -3.34
N GLN A 363 -2.89 -6.46 -4.66
CA GLN A 363 -2.95 -7.60 -5.57
C GLN A 363 -1.74 -8.50 -5.39
N ARG A 364 -0.54 -7.91 -5.29
CA ARG A 364 0.72 -8.64 -5.05
C ARG A 364 0.74 -9.35 -3.70
N LEU A 365 0.21 -8.70 -2.66
CA LEU A 365 0.24 -9.22 -1.29
C LEU A 365 -1.04 -9.95 -0.88
N ASN A 366 -1.98 -10.22 -1.79
CA ASN A 366 -3.30 -10.76 -1.42
C ASN A 366 -3.23 -12.05 -0.59
N LYS A 367 -2.29 -12.96 -0.89
CA LYS A 367 -2.08 -14.23 -0.19
C LYS A 367 -1.32 -14.10 1.14
N ARG A 368 -0.69 -12.95 1.40
CA ARG A 368 0.05 -12.73 2.64
C ARG A 368 -0.90 -12.58 3.82
N PRO A 369 -0.70 -13.27 4.95
CA PRO A 369 -1.54 -13.07 6.14
C PRO A 369 -1.44 -11.63 6.64
N ASN A 370 -2.56 -11.10 7.14
CA ASN A 370 -2.61 -9.78 7.76
C ASN A 370 -1.83 -9.78 9.08
N GLY A 371 -1.18 -8.67 9.40
CA GLY A 371 -0.64 -8.43 10.73
C GLY A 371 -1.70 -8.13 11.78
N LYS A 372 -1.22 -7.70 12.94
CA LYS A 372 -2.05 -7.39 14.11
C LYS A 372 -2.47 -5.93 14.07
N LEU A 373 -3.76 -5.66 14.27
CA LEU A 373 -4.33 -4.31 14.27
C LEU A 373 -4.48 -3.80 15.69
N VAL A 374 -3.86 -2.66 15.99
CA VAL A 374 -3.95 -1.97 17.28
C VAL A 374 -4.60 -0.62 17.04
N VAL A 375 -5.67 -0.32 17.76
CA VAL A 375 -6.35 0.98 17.64
C VAL A 375 -6.12 1.83 18.89
N ILE A 376 -5.61 3.04 18.66
CA ILE A 376 -5.46 4.07 19.66
C ILE A 376 -6.76 4.86 19.76
N SER A 377 -7.26 5.01 20.98
CA SER A 377 -8.36 5.90 21.31
C SER A 377 -8.01 6.64 22.62
N GLY A 378 -8.95 7.39 23.16
CA GLY A 378 -8.70 8.13 24.39
C GLY A 378 -9.93 8.22 25.27
N ILE A 379 -9.71 8.82 26.42
CA ILE A 379 -10.80 9.34 27.26
C ILE A 379 -11.53 10.49 26.56
N THR A 380 -12.60 10.98 27.18
CA THR A 380 -13.34 12.14 26.70
C THR A 380 -12.38 13.34 26.58
N PRO A 381 -12.26 14.00 25.40
CA PRO A 381 -11.30 15.06 25.22
C PRO A 381 -11.53 16.26 26.14
N THR A 382 -10.41 16.84 26.58
CA THR A 382 -10.34 18.08 27.36
C THR A 382 -9.49 19.13 26.63
N PRO A 383 -9.56 20.43 26.99
CA PRO A 383 -8.70 21.47 26.41
C PRO A 383 -7.20 21.24 26.59
N PHE A 384 -6.77 20.32 27.47
CA PHE A 384 -5.36 19.97 27.65
C PHE A 384 -4.80 19.15 26.49
N GLY A 385 -5.66 18.42 25.77
CA GLY A 385 -5.24 17.40 24.82
C GLY A 385 -4.66 16.16 25.52
N GLU A 386 -5.07 14.99 25.08
CA GLU A 386 -4.61 13.73 25.69
C GLU A 386 -3.31 13.22 25.05
N GLY A 387 -2.94 13.71 23.86
CA GLY A 387 -1.76 13.24 23.12
C GLY A 387 -1.97 11.91 22.39
N LYS A 388 -3.18 11.63 21.87
CA LYS A 388 -3.49 10.37 21.16
C LYS A 388 -2.53 10.09 20.02
N SER A 389 -2.38 11.02 19.08
CA SER A 389 -1.50 10.85 17.93
C SER A 389 -0.02 10.78 18.35
N THR A 390 0.36 11.49 19.41
CA THR A 390 1.69 11.36 20.03
C THR A 390 1.93 9.92 20.50
N THR A 391 0.96 9.30 21.16
CA THR A 391 1.03 7.89 21.57
C THR A 391 1.04 6.94 20.37
N THR A 392 0.23 7.19 19.33
CA THR A 392 0.24 6.41 18.07
C THR A 392 1.65 6.36 17.48
N VAL A 393 2.27 7.53 17.33
CA VAL A 393 3.61 7.66 16.72
C VAL A 393 4.70 7.10 17.66
N GLY A 394 4.64 7.38 18.96
CA GLY A 394 5.60 6.85 19.92
C GLY A 394 5.55 5.32 20.04
N LEU A 395 4.35 4.74 20.00
CA LEU A 395 4.18 3.28 20.02
C LEU A 395 4.76 2.63 18.77
N VAL A 396 4.50 3.18 17.57
CA VAL A 396 5.05 2.60 16.33
C VAL A 396 6.58 2.72 16.30
N GLN A 397 7.14 3.84 16.79
CA GLN A 397 8.58 4.02 16.92
C GLN A 397 9.18 2.98 17.90
N ALA A 398 8.55 2.75 19.04
CA ALA A 398 8.98 1.73 20.00
C ALA A 398 8.92 0.31 19.41
N LEU A 399 7.84 -0.05 18.71
CA LEU A 399 7.70 -1.35 18.05
C LEU A 399 8.78 -1.55 16.98
N SER A 400 9.01 -0.56 16.12
CA SER A 400 9.99 -0.68 15.04
C SER A 400 11.43 -0.64 15.53
N VAL A 401 11.79 0.41 16.28
CA VAL A 401 13.19 0.73 16.60
C VAL A 401 13.67 -0.04 17.84
N GLN A 402 12.82 -0.17 18.87
CA GLN A 402 13.22 -0.80 20.14
C GLN A 402 12.94 -2.31 20.15
N LYS A 403 11.87 -2.75 19.46
CA LYS A 403 11.49 -4.17 19.42
C LYS A 403 11.87 -4.88 18.11
N GLY A 404 12.25 -4.14 17.07
CA GLY A 404 12.66 -4.72 15.79
C GLY A 404 11.53 -5.45 15.05
N VAL A 405 10.26 -5.11 15.34
CA VAL A 405 9.11 -5.73 14.67
C VAL A 405 8.57 -4.80 13.57
N ASN A 406 8.20 -5.37 12.43
CA ASN A 406 7.59 -4.61 11.34
C ASN A 406 6.33 -3.90 11.86
N SER A 407 6.31 -2.57 11.82
CA SER A 407 5.13 -1.84 12.24
C SER A 407 4.87 -0.57 11.44
N PHE A 408 3.60 -0.19 11.36
CA PHE A 408 3.10 0.94 10.60
C PHE A 408 2.22 1.83 11.47
N ALA A 409 2.30 3.15 11.31
CA ALA A 409 1.28 4.07 11.80
C ALA A 409 0.29 4.41 10.69
N CYS A 410 -1.01 4.36 10.96
CA CYS A 410 -2.05 4.84 10.04
C CYS A 410 -2.76 6.05 10.65
N LEU A 411 -2.62 7.21 10.02
CA LEU A 411 -3.07 8.50 10.53
C LEU A 411 -4.00 9.19 9.54
N ARG A 412 -4.85 10.07 10.08
CA ARG A 412 -5.70 10.96 9.27
C ARG A 412 -4.89 12.14 8.76
N GLN A 413 -5.19 12.58 7.56
CA GLN A 413 -4.78 13.88 7.06
C GLN A 413 -5.57 14.98 7.80
N PRO A 414 -4.91 16.01 8.34
CA PRO A 414 -5.56 17.16 8.94
C PRO A 414 -6.21 18.04 7.86
N SER A 415 -7.27 18.75 8.22
CA SER A 415 -7.84 19.80 7.38
C SER A 415 -6.95 21.04 7.41
N GLN A 416 -6.84 21.73 6.29
CA GLN A 416 -6.10 22.97 6.17
C GLN A 416 -6.80 24.13 6.90
N GLY A 417 -8.14 24.15 6.90
CA GLY A 417 -8.92 25.26 7.47
C GLY A 417 -8.55 25.62 8.92
N PRO A 418 -8.50 24.65 9.86
CA PRO A 418 -8.09 24.88 11.24
C PRO A 418 -6.71 25.52 11.40
N LEU A 419 -5.72 25.18 10.56
CA LEU A 419 -4.33 25.67 10.70
C LEU A 419 -4.23 27.19 10.69
N PHE A 420 -5.02 27.82 9.83
CA PHE A 420 -5.07 29.28 9.72
C PHE A 420 -6.01 29.92 10.77
N GLY A 421 -6.80 29.13 11.47
CA GLY A 421 -7.70 29.59 12.54
C GLY A 421 -7.04 29.54 13.91
N ILE A 422 -6.84 28.32 14.42
CA ILE A 422 -6.25 28.03 15.74
C ILE A 422 -4.99 27.21 15.44
N LYS A 423 -3.85 27.62 16.02
CA LYS A 423 -2.49 27.14 15.73
C LYS A 423 -2.46 25.67 15.34
N GLY A 424 -1.81 25.36 14.23
CA GLY A 424 -1.71 23.99 13.72
C GLY A 424 -1.06 23.06 14.74
N GLY A 425 -1.54 21.81 14.80
CA GLY A 425 -0.95 20.78 15.65
C GLY A 425 0.08 19.95 14.90
N ALA A 426 1.06 19.41 15.62
CA ALA A 426 1.92 18.37 15.10
C ALA A 426 1.14 17.09 14.76
N ALA A 427 1.64 16.33 13.80
CA ALA A 427 1.25 14.96 13.54
C ALA A 427 1.80 14.03 14.64
N GLY A 428 1.36 14.24 15.88
CA GLY A 428 2.00 13.75 17.08
C GLY A 428 2.41 14.90 18.00
N GLY A 429 3.59 14.80 18.64
CA GLY A 429 4.20 15.90 19.40
C GLY A 429 5.53 15.50 20.01
N GLY A 430 6.39 16.48 20.30
CA GLY A 430 7.72 16.27 20.87
C GLY A 430 8.59 15.37 19.99
N TYR A 431 9.21 14.33 20.56
CA TYR A 431 10.02 13.36 19.81
C TYR A 431 9.20 12.21 19.18
N SER A 432 7.87 12.30 19.21
CA SER A 432 6.95 11.34 18.59
C SER A 432 6.08 12.03 17.54
N GLN A 433 6.64 12.29 16.35
CA GLN A 433 5.99 13.04 15.27
C GLN A 433 6.22 12.41 13.88
N ILE A 434 5.30 12.67 12.94
CA ILE A 434 5.51 12.46 11.50
C ILE A 434 6.23 13.68 10.91
N ILE A 435 7.22 13.43 10.04
CA ILE A 435 8.00 14.45 9.34
C ILE A 435 7.96 14.23 7.81
N PRO A 436 8.06 15.30 7.00
CA PRO A 436 8.06 16.72 7.38
C PRO A 436 6.69 17.23 7.84
N MET A 437 6.67 18.04 8.89
CA MET A 437 5.44 18.51 9.53
C MET A 437 4.70 19.59 8.72
N ASP A 438 5.44 20.40 7.96
CA ASP A 438 4.87 21.42 7.04
C ASP A 438 4.02 20.74 5.95
N ASP A 439 4.58 19.72 5.30
CA ASP A 439 3.91 18.92 4.27
C ASP A 439 2.67 18.19 4.80
N PHE A 440 2.77 17.62 6.00
CA PHE A 440 1.68 16.89 6.66
C PHE A 440 0.44 17.77 6.85
N ASN A 441 0.64 19.03 7.20
CA ASN A 441 -0.44 19.93 7.58
C ASN A 441 -1.01 20.70 6.38
N LEU A 442 -0.20 21.07 5.39
CA LEU A 442 -0.67 21.88 4.27
C LEU A 442 -1.36 21.03 3.18
N HIS A 443 -0.79 20.97 1.99
CA HIS A 443 -1.44 20.35 0.84
C HIS A 443 -1.23 18.83 0.77
N LEU A 444 -0.25 18.30 1.51
CA LEU A 444 0.21 16.91 1.45
C LEU A 444 0.41 16.44 0.00
N THR A 445 -0.53 15.67 -0.53
CA THR A 445 -0.53 15.11 -1.89
C THR A 445 -1.77 15.50 -2.70
N GLY A 446 -2.59 16.43 -2.18
CA GLY A 446 -3.76 16.98 -2.88
C GLY A 446 -5.09 16.26 -2.66
N ASP A 447 -5.17 15.30 -1.74
CA ASP A 447 -6.38 14.46 -1.55
C ASP A 447 -7.63 15.27 -1.19
N ILE A 448 -7.51 16.24 -0.27
CA ILE A 448 -8.63 17.11 0.11
C ILE A 448 -9.05 18.02 -1.05
N HIS A 449 -8.11 18.44 -1.91
CA HIS A 449 -8.43 19.21 -3.12
C HIS A 449 -9.23 18.37 -4.11
N ALA A 450 -8.85 17.11 -4.32
CA ALA A 450 -9.59 16.17 -5.16
C ALA A 450 -11.01 15.92 -4.63
N VAL A 451 -11.18 15.76 -3.31
CA VAL A 451 -12.51 15.66 -2.66
C VAL A 451 -13.32 16.92 -2.87
N THR A 452 -12.71 18.10 -2.72
CA THR A 452 -13.35 19.40 -2.94
C THR A 452 -13.87 19.52 -4.37
N ALA A 453 -13.02 19.21 -5.35
CA ALA A 453 -13.37 19.23 -6.76
C ALA A 453 -14.50 18.26 -7.10
N ALA A 454 -14.43 17.01 -6.63
CA ALA A 454 -15.46 16.00 -6.86
C ALA A 454 -16.82 16.39 -6.25
N ASN A 455 -16.81 16.91 -5.01
CA ASN A 455 -18.02 17.35 -4.32
C ASN A 455 -18.69 18.51 -5.06
N ASN A 456 -17.90 19.51 -5.46
CA ASN A 456 -18.41 20.71 -6.11
C ASN A 456 -18.82 20.43 -7.57
N LEU A 457 -18.19 19.46 -8.25
CA LEU A 457 -18.67 18.96 -9.54
C LEU A 457 -20.06 18.34 -9.42
N LEU A 458 -20.30 17.51 -8.40
CA LEU A 458 -21.63 16.94 -8.17
C LEU A 458 -22.67 18.03 -7.85
N ALA A 459 -22.30 19.02 -7.03
CA ALA A 459 -23.17 20.17 -6.76
C ALA A 459 -23.51 20.96 -8.03
N ALA A 460 -22.52 21.24 -8.89
CA ALA A 460 -22.73 21.90 -10.17
C ALA A 460 -23.63 21.08 -11.10
N GLN A 461 -23.45 19.75 -11.13
CA GLN A 461 -24.26 18.86 -11.96
C GLN A 461 -25.73 18.81 -11.52
N ILE A 462 -26.02 18.92 -10.22
CA ILE A 462 -27.40 19.03 -9.71
C ILE A 462 -28.06 20.29 -10.29
N ASP A 463 -27.40 21.44 -10.15
CA ASP A 463 -27.94 22.73 -10.58
C ASP A 463 -28.11 22.78 -12.11
N ALA A 464 -27.11 22.31 -12.86
CA ALA A 464 -27.18 22.21 -14.31
C ALA A 464 -28.31 21.28 -14.79
N ARG A 465 -28.52 20.15 -14.09
CA ARG A 465 -29.60 19.23 -14.42
C ARG A 465 -30.97 19.86 -14.20
N ILE A 466 -31.17 20.54 -13.07
CA ILE A 466 -32.44 21.26 -12.78
C ILE A 466 -32.72 22.30 -13.87
N PHE A 467 -31.72 23.12 -14.22
CA PHE A 467 -31.87 24.15 -15.24
C PHE A 467 -32.23 23.58 -16.62
N HIS A 468 -31.49 22.57 -17.09
CA HIS A 468 -31.73 22.00 -18.41
C HIS A 468 -33.03 21.19 -18.50
N GLU A 469 -33.43 20.55 -17.40
CA GLU A 469 -34.74 19.92 -17.31
C GLU A 469 -35.83 20.99 -17.41
N ALA A 470 -35.79 22.05 -16.60
CA ALA A 470 -36.82 23.08 -16.61
C ALA A 470 -36.93 23.88 -17.92
N THR A 471 -35.87 23.93 -18.74
CA THR A 471 -35.81 24.81 -19.93
C THR A 471 -35.90 24.11 -21.29
N GLN A 472 -35.95 22.78 -21.33
CA GLN A 472 -35.92 22.00 -22.58
C GLN A 472 -37.10 21.05 -22.71
N THR A 473 -37.50 20.72 -23.94
CA THR A 473 -38.46 19.65 -24.22
C THR A 473 -37.81 18.27 -24.07
N ASP A 474 -38.61 17.23 -23.84
CA ASP A 474 -38.10 15.85 -23.62
C ASP A 474 -37.23 15.37 -24.78
N LYS A 475 -37.68 15.60 -26.01
CA LYS A 475 -36.93 15.26 -27.23
C LYS A 475 -35.58 15.99 -27.26
N ALA A 476 -35.56 17.30 -27.03
CA ALA A 476 -34.34 18.08 -27.09
C ALA A 476 -33.35 17.70 -25.98
N LEU A 477 -33.86 17.36 -24.79
CA LEU A 477 -33.05 16.90 -23.67
C LEU A 477 -32.47 15.50 -23.94
N TYR A 478 -33.28 14.59 -24.49
CA TYR A 478 -32.83 13.26 -24.91
C TYR A 478 -31.72 13.35 -25.96
N ASP A 479 -31.90 14.20 -26.97
CA ASP A 479 -30.93 14.40 -28.04
C ASP A 479 -29.58 14.93 -27.55
N ARG A 480 -29.56 15.71 -26.46
CA ARG A 480 -28.32 16.20 -25.84
C ARG A 480 -27.71 15.20 -24.86
N LEU A 481 -28.53 14.44 -24.14
CA LEU A 481 -28.05 13.41 -23.22
C LEU A 481 -27.52 12.16 -23.95
N VAL A 482 -28.05 11.87 -25.14
CA VAL A 482 -27.67 10.71 -25.95
C VAL A 482 -27.36 11.20 -27.38
N PRO A 483 -26.25 11.93 -27.57
CA PRO A 483 -25.95 12.58 -28.83
C PRO A 483 -25.74 11.56 -29.95
N ASN A 484 -26.11 11.96 -31.17
CA ASN A 484 -25.76 11.23 -32.38
C ASN A 484 -24.36 11.68 -32.82
N ILE A 485 -23.39 10.77 -32.79
CA ILE A 485 -22.01 10.99 -33.23
C ILE A 485 -21.76 10.03 -34.39
N ASP A 486 -21.43 10.57 -35.56
CA ASP A 486 -21.19 9.81 -36.80
C ASP A 486 -22.32 8.83 -37.16
N GLY A 487 -23.57 9.26 -36.99
CA GLY A 487 -24.75 8.47 -37.31
C GLY A 487 -25.14 7.45 -36.24
N CYS A 488 -24.41 7.38 -35.12
CA CYS A 488 -24.62 6.38 -34.08
C CYS A 488 -24.94 7.04 -32.72
N ARG A 489 -26.01 6.58 -32.07
CA ARG A 489 -26.28 6.86 -30.65
C ARG A 489 -25.85 5.70 -29.78
N LYS A 490 -25.30 6.00 -28.60
CA LYS A 490 -24.92 4.99 -27.60
C LYS A 490 -25.23 5.49 -26.20
N PHE A 491 -25.84 4.63 -25.38
CA PHE A 491 -25.93 4.88 -23.96
C PHE A 491 -24.57 4.69 -23.30
N SER A 492 -24.20 5.62 -22.43
CA SER A 492 -23.08 5.46 -21.51
C SER A 492 -23.40 4.47 -20.39
N ALA A 493 -22.37 3.99 -19.68
CA ALA A 493 -22.56 2.98 -18.63
C ALA A 493 -23.49 3.42 -17.48
N CYS A 494 -23.48 4.71 -17.09
CA CYS A 494 -24.43 5.22 -16.09
C CYS A 494 -25.86 5.31 -16.63
N GLN A 495 -26.03 5.67 -17.89
CA GLN A 495 -27.35 5.68 -18.54
C GLN A 495 -27.95 4.29 -18.63
N LEU A 496 -27.15 3.27 -18.93
CA LEU A 496 -27.59 1.86 -18.91
C LEU A 496 -28.06 1.43 -17.50
N ARG A 497 -27.35 1.84 -16.44
CA ARG A 497 -27.79 1.58 -15.06
C ARG A 497 -29.08 2.32 -14.71
N ARG A 498 -29.26 3.55 -15.21
CA ARG A 498 -30.51 4.30 -15.06
C ARG A 498 -31.68 3.62 -15.78
N LEU A 499 -31.50 3.15 -17.02
CA LEU A 499 -32.54 2.39 -17.75
C LEU A 499 -32.97 1.17 -16.94
N LYS A 500 -32.00 0.42 -16.40
CA LYS A 500 -32.26 -0.71 -15.51
C LYS A 500 -33.04 -0.31 -14.26
N LYS A 501 -32.67 0.80 -13.60
CA LYS A 501 -33.39 1.35 -12.43
C LYS A 501 -34.84 1.70 -12.76
N LEU A 502 -35.10 2.20 -13.98
CA LEU A 502 -36.43 2.57 -14.46
C LEU A 502 -37.24 1.39 -15.02
N GLY A 503 -36.68 0.17 -15.08
CA GLY A 503 -37.33 -0.99 -15.68
C GLY A 503 -37.46 -0.93 -17.21
N ILE A 504 -36.62 -0.12 -17.88
CA ILE A 504 -36.61 0.01 -19.34
C ILE A 504 -35.64 -1.01 -19.93
N ASN A 505 -36.18 -1.97 -20.69
CA ASN A 505 -35.40 -3.10 -21.24
C ASN A 505 -34.74 -2.78 -22.59
N CYS A 506 -35.24 -1.76 -23.32
CA CYS A 506 -34.70 -1.39 -24.61
C CYS A 506 -33.33 -0.70 -24.46
N MET A 507 -32.28 -1.35 -24.98
CA MET A 507 -30.90 -0.85 -24.92
C MET A 507 -30.46 -0.10 -26.19
N ASN A 508 -31.31 -0.07 -27.22
CA ASN A 508 -31.05 0.68 -28.44
C ASN A 508 -31.63 2.10 -28.31
N PRO A 509 -30.80 3.15 -28.30
CA PRO A 509 -31.28 4.53 -28.15
C PRO A 509 -32.30 4.99 -29.19
N ASP A 510 -32.26 4.42 -30.39
CA ASP A 510 -33.15 4.81 -31.49
C ASP A 510 -34.51 4.09 -31.42
N MET A 511 -34.63 3.06 -30.57
CA MET A 511 -35.84 2.24 -30.40
C MET A 511 -36.55 2.52 -29.07
N ILE A 512 -36.14 3.53 -28.31
CA ILE A 512 -36.83 3.95 -27.08
C ILE A 512 -38.09 4.76 -27.46
N THR A 513 -39.22 4.39 -26.85
CA THR A 513 -40.52 5.08 -27.01
C THR A 513 -40.51 6.47 -26.37
N ASP A 514 -41.39 7.38 -26.78
CA ASP A 514 -41.39 8.75 -26.24
C ASP A 514 -41.71 8.80 -24.72
N ASP A 515 -42.55 7.89 -24.21
CA ASP A 515 -42.82 7.74 -22.77
C ASP A 515 -41.57 7.28 -22.00
N GLU A 516 -40.84 6.31 -22.53
CA GLU A 516 -39.57 5.85 -21.95
C GLU A 516 -38.50 6.95 -22.01
N LYS A 517 -38.44 7.73 -23.11
CA LYS A 517 -37.56 8.90 -23.19
C LYS A 517 -37.89 9.90 -22.09
N SER A 518 -39.18 10.22 -21.92
CA SER A 518 -39.64 11.15 -20.87
C SER A 518 -39.19 10.71 -19.49
N LYS A 519 -39.47 9.45 -19.11
CA LYS A 519 -39.02 8.86 -17.83
C LYS A 519 -37.50 8.85 -17.67
N PHE A 520 -36.78 8.60 -18.76
CA PHE A 520 -35.33 8.59 -18.74
C PHE A 520 -34.73 9.98 -18.52
N VAL A 521 -35.22 11.00 -19.24
CA VAL A 521 -34.62 12.35 -19.21
C VAL A 521 -35.09 13.22 -18.04
N ARG A 522 -36.27 12.94 -17.47
CA ARG A 522 -36.81 13.69 -16.33
C ARG A 522 -36.42 13.05 -15.00
N LEU A 523 -35.60 13.75 -14.20
CA LEU A 523 -35.34 13.36 -12.81
C LEU A 523 -36.42 13.89 -11.88
N ASN A 524 -37.08 15.00 -12.25
CA ASN A 524 -38.08 15.69 -11.45
C ASN A 524 -37.60 15.96 -10.02
N ILE A 525 -36.36 16.45 -9.87
CA ILE A 525 -35.77 16.78 -8.57
C ILE A 525 -36.69 17.75 -7.82
N ASP A 526 -36.99 17.43 -6.57
CA ASP A 526 -37.64 18.34 -5.64
C ASP A 526 -36.57 19.19 -4.96
N ALA A 527 -36.57 20.49 -5.25
CA ALA A 527 -35.55 21.44 -4.80
C ALA A 527 -35.47 21.55 -3.28
N ASP A 528 -36.60 21.36 -2.57
CA ASP A 528 -36.65 21.45 -1.10
C ASP A 528 -36.01 20.23 -0.41
N THR A 529 -35.74 19.17 -1.18
CA THR A 529 -35.14 17.93 -0.67
C THR A 529 -33.65 17.79 -0.98
N ILE A 530 -33.05 18.78 -1.64
CA ILE A 530 -31.62 18.77 -1.97
C ILE A 530 -30.81 18.83 -0.66
N SER A 531 -30.18 17.72 -0.32
CA SER A 531 -29.31 17.60 0.86
C SER A 531 -27.85 17.93 0.56
N TRP A 532 -27.48 17.93 -0.72
CA TRP A 532 -26.09 18.12 -1.15
C TRP A 532 -25.67 19.60 -1.08
N THR A 533 -24.52 19.84 -0.45
CA THR A 533 -23.94 21.17 -0.25
C THR A 533 -22.59 21.29 -0.95
N ARG A 534 -22.10 22.52 -1.15
CA ARG A 534 -20.75 22.75 -1.67
C ARG A 534 -19.73 22.62 -0.55
N VAL A 535 -18.44 22.54 -0.88
CA VAL A 535 -17.37 22.49 0.13
C VAL A 535 -16.15 23.31 -0.25
N ILE A 536 -15.42 23.74 0.78
CA ILE A 536 -14.11 24.39 0.68
C ILE A 536 -13.31 24.10 1.95
N ASP A 537 -12.00 23.88 1.85
CA ASP A 537 -11.16 23.55 3.02
C ASP A 537 -10.62 24.81 3.70
N THR A 538 -11.52 25.71 4.08
CA THR A 538 -11.22 26.99 4.72
C THR A 538 -12.30 27.31 5.75
N ASN A 539 -11.89 27.87 6.89
CA ASN A 539 -12.82 28.25 7.95
C ASN A 539 -13.57 29.54 7.59
N ASP A 540 -14.69 29.44 6.86
CA ASP A 540 -15.48 30.58 6.42
C ASP A 540 -16.95 30.48 6.86
N ARG A 541 -17.27 31.17 7.96
CA ARG A 541 -18.63 31.14 8.53
C ARG A 541 -19.69 31.83 7.67
N PHE A 542 -19.34 32.73 6.76
CA PHE A 542 -20.33 33.44 5.94
C PHE A 542 -20.86 32.57 4.80
N LEU A 543 -20.22 31.43 4.52
CA LEU A 543 -20.72 30.44 3.57
C LEU A 543 -21.66 29.39 4.19
N ARG A 544 -22.00 29.51 5.48
CA ARG A 544 -22.92 28.59 6.17
C ARG A 544 -24.35 28.60 5.61
N GLU A 545 -24.77 29.71 5.02
CA GLU A 545 -26.01 29.84 4.27
C GLU A 545 -25.80 30.90 3.18
N ILE A 546 -26.15 30.58 1.95
CA ILE A 546 -26.03 31.47 0.78
C ILE A 546 -27.22 31.26 -0.16
N THR A 547 -27.45 32.22 -1.05
CA THR A 547 -28.33 32.08 -2.22
C THR A 547 -27.46 31.98 -3.48
N ILE A 548 -27.81 31.06 -4.39
CA ILE A 548 -27.13 30.90 -5.69
C ILE A 548 -28.13 31.10 -6.85
N GLY A 549 -27.61 31.29 -8.06
CA GLY A 549 -28.43 31.43 -9.28
C GLY A 549 -28.96 32.85 -9.52
N GLU A 550 -28.38 33.87 -8.87
CA GLU A 550 -28.87 35.25 -8.96
C GLU A 550 -28.56 35.95 -10.28
N SER A 551 -27.66 35.40 -11.11
CA SER A 551 -27.40 35.94 -12.44
C SER A 551 -28.66 35.88 -13.31
N PRO A 552 -28.98 36.91 -14.11
CA PRO A 552 -30.09 36.88 -15.05
C PRO A 552 -30.02 35.71 -16.05
N THR A 553 -28.82 35.19 -16.33
CA THR A 553 -28.60 34.02 -17.21
C THR A 553 -29.22 32.73 -16.67
N GLU A 554 -29.42 32.64 -15.36
CA GLU A 554 -30.03 31.47 -14.71
C GLU A 554 -31.56 31.53 -14.69
N LYS A 555 -32.15 32.49 -15.41
CA LYS A 555 -33.60 32.60 -15.66
C LYS A 555 -34.44 32.60 -14.39
N GLY A 556 -33.94 33.24 -13.33
CA GLY A 556 -34.62 33.34 -12.04
C GLY A 556 -34.67 32.05 -11.23
N MET A 557 -33.92 31.01 -11.62
CA MET A 557 -33.82 29.75 -10.87
C MET A 557 -32.84 29.91 -9.69
N ILE A 558 -33.31 30.60 -8.65
CA ILE A 558 -32.57 30.81 -7.41
C ILE A 558 -32.82 29.69 -6.40
N ARG A 559 -31.82 29.34 -5.59
CA ARG A 559 -32.03 28.49 -4.40
C ARG A 559 -31.11 28.83 -3.25
N LYS A 560 -31.57 28.53 -2.04
CA LYS A 560 -30.74 28.54 -0.83
C LYS A 560 -29.88 27.28 -0.76
N THR A 561 -28.65 27.42 -0.26
CA THR A 561 -27.71 26.32 -0.05
C THR A 561 -26.63 26.75 0.95
N SER A 562 -25.64 25.90 1.21
CA SER A 562 -24.50 26.21 2.06
C SER A 562 -23.20 25.60 1.55
N PHE A 563 -22.10 25.97 2.22
CA PHE A 563 -20.83 25.27 2.19
C PHE A 563 -20.54 24.57 3.53
N SER A 564 -19.89 23.42 3.45
CA SER A 564 -19.22 22.76 4.57
C SER A 564 -17.71 22.76 4.36
N ILE A 565 -16.94 22.52 5.43
CA ILE A 565 -15.50 22.29 5.28
C ILE A 565 -15.27 20.99 4.49
N SER A 566 -14.26 20.91 3.60
CA SER A 566 -14.11 19.77 2.66
C SER A 566 -14.04 18.40 3.32
N VAL A 567 -13.40 18.30 4.49
CA VAL A 567 -13.33 17.06 5.27
C VAL A 567 -14.68 16.61 5.87
N ALA A 568 -15.70 17.47 5.86
CA ALA A 568 -17.07 17.15 6.24
C ALA A 568 -17.92 16.60 5.07
N SER A 569 -17.38 16.57 3.85
CA SER A 569 -18.06 15.98 2.68
C SER A 569 -18.32 14.49 2.88
N GLU A 570 -19.47 14.00 2.40
CA GLU A 570 -19.72 12.56 2.31
C GLU A 570 -18.68 11.87 1.41
N ILE A 571 -18.14 12.57 0.39
CA ILE A 571 -17.08 12.02 -0.47
C ILE A 571 -15.82 11.70 0.34
N MET A 572 -15.48 12.50 1.38
CA MET A 572 -14.37 12.18 2.27
C MET A 572 -14.64 10.88 3.05
N ALA A 573 -15.87 10.67 3.52
CA ALA A 573 -16.25 9.44 4.19
C ALA A 573 -16.28 8.24 3.23
N VAL A 574 -16.74 8.43 2.00
CA VAL A 574 -16.70 7.42 0.92
C VAL A 574 -15.28 7.01 0.61
N LEU A 575 -14.38 7.98 0.41
CA LEU A 575 -12.96 7.74 0.13
C LEU A 575 -12.28 6.99 1.29
N ALA A 576 -12.61 7.37 2.53
CA ALA A 576 -12.08 6.71 3.73
C ALA A 576 -12.59 5.26 3.91
N LEU A 577 -13.78 4.92 3.41
CA LEU A 577 -14.39 3.59 3.59
C LEU A 577 -14.28 2.68 2.35
N ALA A 578 -13.81 3.20 1.21
CA ALA A 578 -13.60 2.40 0.01
C ALA A 578 -12.49 1.37 0.21
N LYS A 579 -12.62 0.19 -0.42
CA LYS A 579 -11.59 -0.87 -0.41
C LYS A 579 -10.69 -0.87 -1.65
N ASP A 580 -11.22 -0.39 -2.77
CA ASP A 580 -10.55 -0.31 -4.06
C ASP A 580 -11.31 0.68 -4.97
N LEU A 581 -10.82 0.88 -6.21
CA LEU A 581 -11.44 1.78 -7.18
C LEU A 581 -12.85 1.36 -7.61
N GLY A 582 -13.15 0.05 -7.61
CA GLY A 582 -14.48 -0.47 -7.92
C GLY A 582 -15.47 -0.11 -6.82
N ASP A 583 -15.11 -0.40 -5.56
CA ASP A 583 -15.92 -0.05 -4.39
C ASP A 583 -16.09 1.47 -4.24
N LEU A 584 -15.03 2.26 -4.49
CA LEU A 584 -15.12 3.72 -4.51
C LEU A 584 -16.19 4.19 -5.51
N LYS A 585 -16.13 3.70 -6.75
CA LYS A 585 -17.07 4.07 -7.81
C LYS A 585 -18.50 3.67 -7.48
N ASP A 586 -18.69 2.48 -6.93
CA ASP A 586 -20.01 1.99 -6.51
C ASP A 586 -20.61 2.83 -5.38
N ARG A 587 -19.78 3.22 -4.39
CA ARG A 587 -20.19 4.09 -3.28
C ARG A 587 -20.55 5.49 -3.76
N LEU A 588 -19.73 6.07 -4.63
CA LEU A 588 -20.01 7.37 -5.25
C LEU A 588 -21.36 7.35 -5.98
N GLY A 589 -21.67 6.29 -6.73
CA GLY A 589 -22.94 6.15 -7.45
C GLY A 589 -24.17 6.01 -6.54
N ARG A 590 -23.99 5.56 -5.29
CA ARG A 590 -25.06 5.40 -4.29
C ARG A 590 -25.36 6.69 -3.50
N ILE A 591 -24.52 7.72 -3.61
CA ILE A 591 -24.77 9.02 -2.94
C ILE A 591 -26.14 9.54 -3.35
N VAL A 592 -27.01 9.77 -2.37
CA VAL A 592 -28.34 10.36 -2.56
C VAL A 592 -28.22 11.87 -2.35
N VAL A 593 -28.52 12.65 -3.40
CA VAL A 593 -28.35 14.11 -3.38
C VAL A 593 -29.66 14.87 -3.16
N ALA A 594 -30.78 14.23 -3.52
CA ALA A 594 -32.13 14.77 -3.41
C ALA A 594 -33.16 13.64 -3.56
N PHE A 595 -34.44 13.97 -3.42
CA PHE A 595 -35.55 13.13 -3.82
C PHE A 595 -36.28 13.77 -5.00
N ASN A 596 -36.96 12.96 -5.82
CA ASN A 596 -37.86 13.49 -6.82
C ASN A 596 -39.21 13.88 -6.20
N LYS A 597 -40.08 14.52 -7.00
CA LYS A 597 -41.44 14.90 -6.59
C LYS A 597 -42.35 13.72 -6.20
N GLN A 598 -41.95 12.48 -6.55
CA GLN A 598 -42.62 11.24 -6.17
C GLN A 598 -42.02 10.62 -4.88
N GLY A 599 -40.98 11.22 -4.31
CA GLY A 599 -40.31 10.79 -3.09
C GLY A 599 -39.25 9.71 -3.27
N GLU A 600 -38.87 9.36 -4.51
CA GLU A 600 -37.83 8.39 -4.84
C GLU A 600 -36.43 9.04 -4.76
N PRO A 601 -35.38 8.30 -4.35
CA PRO A 601 -34.04 8.84 -4.24
C PRO A 601 -33.40 9.11 -5.60
N ILE A 602 -32.86 10.32 -5.76
CA ILE A 602 -32.01 10.71 -6.89
C ILE A 602 -30.56 10.58 -6.47
N THR A 603 -29.80 9.76 -7.20
CA THR A 603 -28.40 9.49 -6.88
C THR A 603 -27.42 10.25 -7.77
N ALA A 604 -26.14 10.28 -7.38
CA ALA A 604 -25.09 10.81 -8.23
C ALA A 604 -24.96 10.04 -9.57
N ASP A 605 -25.37 8.77 -9.61
CA ASP A 605 -25.38 7.98 -10.84
C ASP A 605 -26.54 8.36 -11.78
N ASP A 606 -27.71 8.73 -11.23
CA ASP A 606 -28.83 9.30 -12.02
C ASP A 606 -28.42 10.62 -12.72
N LEU A 607 -27.51 11.36 -12.10
CA LEU A 607 -26.93 12.59 -12.63
C LEU A 607 -25.78 12.35 -13.62
N GLY A 608 -25.31 11.10 -13.76
CA GLY A 608 -24.17 10.74 -14.61
C GLY A 608 -22.81 11.20 -14.05
N ALA A 609 -22.72 11.61 -12.78
CA ALA A 609 -21.52 12.20 -12.19
C ALA A 609 -20.51 11.17 -11.67
N THR A 610 -20.93 9.93 -11.42
CA THR A 610 -20.11 8.87 -10.79
C THR A 610 -18.75 8.68 -11.45
N GLY A 611 -18.72 8.58 -12.79
CA GLY A 611 -17.48 8.36 -13.54
C GLY A 611 -16.51 9.53 -13.42
N ALA A 612 -17.01 10.76 -13.52
CA ALA A 612 -16.19 11.96 -13.44
C ALA A 612 -15.63 12.17 -12.02
N MET A 613 -16.44 11.94 -10.97
CA MET A 613 -15.95 11.96 -9.59
C MET A 613 -14.87 10.90 -9.34
N ALA A 614 -15.05 9.68 -9.85
CA ALA A 614 -14.05 8.63 -9.72
C ALA A 614 -12.73 8.99 -10.45
N VAL A 615 -12.79 9.69 -11.58
CA VAL A 615 -11.60 10.20 -12.28
C VAL A 615 -10.87 11.26 -11.43
N LEU A 616 -11.60 12.20 -10.82
CA LEU A 616 -11.00 13.22 -9.94
C LEU A 616 -10.35 12.61 -8.68
N LEU A 617 -10.86 11.48 -8.21
CA LEU A 617 -10.37 10.78 -7.01
C LEU A 617 -9.39 9.63 -7.33
N LYS A 618 -9.02 9.44 -8.61
CA LYS A 618 -8.22 8.29 -9.07
C LYS A 618 -6.92 8.14 -8.28
N ASP A 619 -6.21 9.25 -8.06
CA ASP A 619 -4.95 9.23 -7.33
C ASP A 619 -5.19 9.47 -5.82
N ALA A 620 -6.30 10.13 -5.46
CA ALA A 620 -6.66 10.43 -4.07
C ALA A 620 -7.04 9.18 -3.25
N ILE A 621 -7.34 8.04 -3.87
CA ILE A 621 -7.58 6.76 -3.17
C ILE A 621 -6.29 6.09 -2.68
N GLU A 622 -5.13 6.49 -3.22
CA GLU A 622 -3.84 5.92 -2.87
C GLU A 622 -3.27 6.62 -1.63
N PRO A 623 -2.98 5.88 -0.53
CA PRO A 623 -2.50 6.49 0.71
C PRO A 623 -1.10 7.07 0.56
N THR A 624 -0.81 8.12 1.32
CA THR A 624 0.50 8.79 1.31
C THR A 624 1.43 8.14 2.33
N LEU A 625 2.53 7.56 1.86
CA LEU A 625 3.68 7.12 2.66
C LEU A 625 4.47 8.34 3.13
N MET A 626 4.72 8.39 4.44
CA MET A 626 5.62 9.32 5.13
C MET A 626 6.40 8.53 6.21
N GLN A 627 7.11 9.24 7.09
CA GLN A 627 7.90 8.63 8.15
C GLN A 627 7.86 9.40 9.47
N THR A 628 8.17 8.71 10.56
CA THR A 628 8.36 9.31 11.87
C THR A 628 9.76 9.95 12.00
N LEU A 629 9.99 10.69 13.09
CA LEU A 629 11.32 11.21 13.46
C LEU A 629 12.42 10.14 13.52
N GLU A 630 12.09 8.88 13.81
CA GLU A 630 13.05 7.77 13.85
C GLU A 630 13.03 6.91 12.56
N GLY A 631 12.42 7.39 11.49
CA GLY A 631 12.39 6.71 10.19
C GLY A 631 11.48 5.48 10.13
N THR A 632 10.49 5.40 11.03
CA THR A 632 9.43 4.37 11.01
C THR A 632 8.35 4.74 9.98
N PRO A 633 7.81 3.81 9.19
CA PRO A 633 6.85 4.15 8.13
C PRO A 633 5.46 4.54 8.70
N ALA A 634 4.83 5.55 8.06
CA ALA A 634 3.50 6.03 8.39
C ALA A 634 2.65 6.26 7.12
N LEU A 635 1.39 5.81 7.13
CA LEU A 635 0.41 6.13 6.10
C LEU A 635 -0.48 7.25 6.59
N VAL A 636 -0.52 8.33 5.83
CA VAL A 636 -1.41 9.47 6.05
C VAL A 636 -2.42 9.48 4.93
N HIS A 637 -3.69 9.28 5.27
CA HIS A 637 -4.71 9.17 4.25
C HIS A 637 -6.12 9.43 4.80
N THR A 638 -6.83 10.32 4.10
CA THR A 638 -8.18 10.81 4.41
C THR A 638 -8.32 11.43 5.79
N GLY A 639 -9.38 12.20 6.02
CA GLY A 639 -9.59 12.88 7.29
C GLY A 639 -11.05 13.17 7.60
N PRO A 640 -11.97 12.18 7.55
CA PRO A 640 -13.37 12.43 7.81
C PRO A 640 -13.59 12.94 9.24
N PHE A 641 -14.59 13.79 9.40
CA PHE A 641 -15.07 14.23 10.71
C PHE A 641 -15.45 13.04 11.61
N ALA A 642 -15.12 13.12 12.90
CA ALA A 642 -15.43 12.05 13.85
C ALA A 642 -16.82 12.16 14.48
N ASN A 643 -17.47 13.32 14.37
CA ASN A 643 -18.85 13.57 14.80
C ASN A 643 -19.85 13.16 13.72
N ILE A 644 -19.81 13.77 12.54
CA ILE A 644 -20.79 13.50 11.46
C ILE A 644 -20.41 12.32 10.56
N ALA A 645 -19.21 11.78 10.71
CA ALA A 645 -18.74 10.56 10.07
C ALA A 645 -17.95 9.73 11.10
N HIS A 646 -17.21 8.73 10.63
CA HIS A 646 -16.58 7.71 11.48
C HIS A 646 -15.21 8.11 12.06
N GLY A 647 -14.61 9.21 11.62
CA GLY A 647 -13.43 9.77 12.29
C GLY A 647 -12.15 8.95 12.23
N CYS A 648 -11.95 8.12 11.19
CA CYS A 648 -10.77 7.26 11.06
C CYS A 648 -10.04 7.54 9.73
N SER A 649 -8.76 7.15 9.66
CA SER A 649 -8.01 7.07 8.39
C SER A 649 -8.62 6.01 7.46
N SER A 650 -8.16 5.95 6.21
CA SER A 650 -8.81 5.07 5.23
C SER A 650 -8.68 3.57 5.49
N VAL A 651 -9.67 2.79 5.03
CA VAL A 651 -9.64 1.32 4.99
C VAL A 651 -8.50 0.81 4.11
N VAL A 652 -8.27 1.44 2.95
CA VAL A 652 -7.15 1.10 2.07
C VAL A 652 -5.79 1.20 2.77
N ALA A 653 -5.57 2.26 3.56
CA ALA A 653 -4.32 2.44 4.28
C ALA A 653 -4.08 1.30 5.28
N ASP A 654 -5.09 0.96 6.09
CA ASP A 654 -4.98 -0.15 7.03
C ASP A 654 -4.77 -1.49 6.31
N LEU A 655 -5.47 -1.76 5.19
CA LEU A 655 -5.29 -2.99 4.42
C LEU A 655 -3.87 -3.11 3.87
N ILE A 656 -3.33 -2.04 3.29
CA ILE A 656 -1.96 -2.02 2.76
C ILE A 656 -0.97 -2.24 3.89
N ALA A 657 -1.11 -1.52 5.00
CA ALA A 657 -0.24 -1.65 6.16
C ALA A 657 -0.29 -3.07 6.74
N LEU A 658 -1.48 -3.66 6.91
CA LEU A 658 -1.67 -5.01 7.45
C LEU A 658 -0.97 -6.07 6.61
N LYS A 659 -1.05 -5.94 5.27
CA LYS A 659 -0.33 -6.82 4.35
C LYS A 659 1.17 -6.57 4.37
N LEU A 660 1.61 -5.32 4.47
CA LEU A 660 3.02 -4.94 4.45
C LEU A 660 3.80 -5.33 5.70
N VAL A 661 3.16 -5.31 6.89
CA VAL A 661 3.81 -5.74 8.13
C VAL A 661 3.82 -7.26 8.28
N GLY A 662 2.80 -7.96 7.75
CA GLY A 662 2.64 -9.42 7.80
C GLY A 662 2.21 -9.92 9.18
N GLU A 663 1.94 -11.22 9.30
CA GLU A 663 1.33 -11.86 10.48
C GLU A 663 1.99 -11.51 11.83
N ASN A 664 3.32 -11.40 11.85
CA ASN A 664 4.08 -11.10 13.06
C ASN A 664 4.26 -9.59 13.31
N GLY A 665 3.78 -8.74 12.41
CA GLY A 665 3.89 -7.29 12.48
C GLY A 665 2.63 -6.59 13.02
N TYR A 666 2.73 -5.28 13.22
CA TYR A 666 1.72 -4.48 13.93
C TYR A 666 1.33 -3.23 13.15
N VAL A 667 0.04 -2.99 12.97
CA VAL A 667 -0.50 -1.74 12.45
C VAL A 667 -1.12 -0.97 13.60
N VAL A 668 -0.59 0.21 13.88
CA VAL A 668 -1.10 1.13 14.89
C VAL A 668 -1.91 2.21 14.19
N THR A 669 -3.23 2.15 14.33
CA THR A 669 -4.17 3.13 13.76
C THR A 669 -4.86 3.89 14.87
N GLU A 670 -5.56 4.99 14.56
CA GLU A 670 -6.26 5.78 15.58
C GLU A 670 -7.71 6.09 15.20
N SER A 671 -8.48 6.43 16.23
CA SER A 671 -9.85 6.92 16.11
C SER A 671 -9.97 8.34 16.65
N GLY A 672 -10.75 9.19 15.97
CA GLY A 672 -10.97 10.57 16.38
C GLY A 672 -11.82 10.69 17.66
N PHE A 673 -11.51 11.68 18.51
CA PHE A 673 -12.13 11.89 19.82
C PHE A 673 -11.88 10.75 20.84
N GLY A 674 -12.79 10.55 21.80
CA GLY A 674 -12.71 9.49 22.80
C GLY A 674 -13.34 8.19 22.31
N SER A 675 -13.26 7.13 23.12
CA SER A 675 -13.76 5.80 22.72
C SER A 675 -15.30 5.74 22.57
N ASP A 676 -16.02 6.70 23.13
CA ASP A 676 -17.46 6.85 23.01
C ASP A 676 -17.92 7.30 21.61
N ILE A 677 -17.05 7.98 20.87
CA ILE A 677 -17.34 8.40 19.49
C ILE A 677 -16.43 7.68 18.50
N GLY A 678 -15.12 7.83 18.67
CA GLY A 678 -14.13 7.34 17.71
C GLY A 678 -14.12 5.82 17.64
N LEU A 679 -13.87 5.17 18.78
CA LEU A 679 -13.76 3.71 18.82
C LEU A 679 -15.09 3.04 18.52
N GLU A 680 -16.20 3.57 19.04
CA GLU A 680 -17.56 3.12 18.72
C GLU A 680 -17.76 3.03 17.21
N LYS A 681 -17.42 4.10 16.47
CA LYS A 681 -17.56 4.15 15.01
C LYS A 681 -16.49 3.36 14.27
N PHE A 682 -15.28 3.28 14.80
CA PHE A 682 -14.24 2.42 14.28
C PHE A 682 -14.74 0.97 14.22
N ILE A 683 -15.35 0.48 15.30
CA ILE A 683 -15.88 -0.89 15.39
C ILE A 683 -17.23 -1.03 14.66
N GLY A 684 -18.14 -0.08 14.88
CA GLY A 684 -19.51 -0.11 14.39
C GLY A 684 -19.65 0.13 12.90
N ILE A 685 -18.67 0.80 12.28
CA ILE A 685 -18.67 1.17 10.86
C ILE A 685 -17.43 0.62 10.15
N LYS A 686 -16.21 1.02 10.55
CA LYS A 686 -14.98 0.70 9.80
C LYS A 686 -14.61 -0.78 9.85
N CYS A 687 -14.62 -1.42 11.02
CA CYS A 687 -14.31 -2.86 11.17
C CYS A 687 -15.28 -3.77 10.41
N ARG A 688 -16.55 -3.37 10.26
CA ARG A 688 -17.53 -4.11 9.43
C ARG A 688 -17.15 -4.15 7.95
N ILE A 689 -16.36 -3.18 7.49
CA ILE A 689 -15.88 -3.08 6.11
C ILE A 689 -14.50 -3.71 5.95
N LEU A 690 -13.63 -3.50 6.95
CA LEU A 690 -12.26 -4.04 6.97
C LEU A 690 -12.25 -5.57 7.10
N ASP A 691 -13.30 -6.15 7.69
CA ASP A 691 -13.41 -7.59 8.03
C ASP A 691 -12.23 -8.07 8.90
N GLN A 692 -11.75 -7.18 9.76
CA GLN A 692 -10.64 -7.42 10.68
C GLN A 692 -10.98 -6.79 12.04
N ALA A 693 -10.89 -7.60 13.09
CA ALA A 693 -11.00 -7.12 14.46
C ALA A 693 -9.67 -6.50 14.92
N PRO A 694 -9.71 -5.41 15.72
CA PRO A 694 -8.51 -4.96 16.42
C PRO A 694 -8.11 -6.01 17.46
N ASN A 695 -6.83 -6.37 17.48
CA ASN A 695 -6.24 -7.29 18.45
C ASN A 695 -6.10 -6.64 19.84
N ALA A 696 -5.91 -5.31 19.88
CA ALA A 696 -5.83 -4.55 21.10
C ALA A 696 -6.32 -3.11 20.92
N VAL A 697 -6.75 -2.51 22.03
CA VAL A 697 -7.06 -1.10 22.17
C VAL A 697 -6.07 -0.46 23.13
N VAL A 698 -5.56 0.70 22.77
CA VAL A 698 -4.85 1.57 23.72
C VAL A 698 -5.74 2.77 24.03
N LEU A 699 -6.08 2.96 25.30
CA LEU A 699 -6.80 4.13 25.80
C LEU A 699 -5.82 5.13 26.39
N VAL A 700 -5.70 6.29 25.75
CA VAL A 700 -4.84 7.37 26.20
C VAL A 700 -5.56 8.24 27.23
N ALA A 701 -4.87 8.53 28.33
CA ALA A 701 -5.32 9.42 29.39
C ALA A 701 -4.14 10.27 29.92
N THR A 702 -4.46 11.39 30.57
CA THR A 702 -3.49 12.25 31.26
C THR A 702 -4.02 12.60 32.65
N VAL A 703 -3.12 12.84 33.60
CA VAL A 703 -3.50 13.23 34.97
C VAL A 703 -4.36 14.49 34.96
N ARG A 704 -3.95 15.51 34.19
CA ARG A 704 -4.66 16.81 34.11
C ARG A 704 -6.05 16.70 33.49
N ALA A 705 -6.22 15.89 32.44
CA ALA A 705 -7.54 15.65 31.85
C ALA A 705 -8.48 14.94 32.85
N LEU A 706 -7.97 13.94 33.57
CA LEU A 706 -8.75 13.25 34.60
C LEU A 706 -9.10 14.17 35.78
N LYS A 707 -8.18 15.02 36.24
CA LYS A 707 -8.49 16.07 37.23
C LYS A 707 -9.60 17.01 36.75
N MET A 708 -9.61 17.39 35.47
CA MET A 708 -10.70 18.21 34.92
C MET A 708 -12.03 17.44 34.96
N HIS A 709 -12.02 16.14 34.64
CA HIS A 709 -13.20 15.30 34.78
C HIS A 709 -13.69 15.15 36.22
N GLY A 710 -12.83 15.35 37.21
CA GLY A 710 -13.19 15.37 38.63
C GLY A 710 -13.83 16.67 39.13
N GLY A 711 -14.05 17.65 38.26
CA GLY A 711 -14.60 18.97 38.59
C GLY A 711 -13.54 20.07 38.73
N GLY A 712 -12.41 19.93 38.04
CA GLY A 712 -11.36 20.94 38.03
C GLY A 712 -11.81 22.26 37.38
N PRO A 713 -11.15 23.39 37.69
CA PRO A 713 -11.51 24.70 37.13
C PRO A 713 -11.48 24.73 35.59
N THR A 714 -12.37 25.48 34.96
CA THR A 714 -12.42 25.63 33.49
C THR A 714 -11.12 26.20 32.94
N VAL A 715 -10.58 25.58 31.88
CA VAL A 715 -9.38 26.05 31.18
C VAL A 715 -9.77 27.01 30.07
N VAL A 716 -9.14 28.18 30.04
CA VAL A 716 -9.32 29.19 28.99
C VAL A 716 -8.00 29.35 28.23
N PRO A 717 -7.98 29.14 26.89
CA PRO A 717 -6.79 29.34 26.08
C PRO A 717 -6.15 30.72 26.32
N GLY A 718 -4.82 30.75 26.47
CA GLY A 718 -4.06 31.98 26.71
C GLY A 718 -4.03 32.46 28.18
N LYS A 719 -4.74 31.81 29.10
CA LYS A 719 -4.64 32.10 30.55
C LYS A 719 -3.72 31.08 31.26
N PRO A 720 -3.01 31.49 32.32
CA PRO A 720 -2.24 30.56 33.15
C PRO A 720 -3.11 29.42 33.70
N LEU A 721 -2.53 28.22 33.77
CA LEU A 721 -3.22 27.07 34.33
C LEU A 721 -3.43 27.23 35.84
N HIS A 722 -4.57 26.77 36.32
CA HIS A 722 -4.87 26.73 37.74
C HIS A 722 -3.96 25.72 38.47
N LYS A 723 -3.55 26.04 39.71
CA LYS A 723 -2.64 25.23 40.52
C LYS A 723 -3.09 23.79 40.69
N GLN A 724 -4.40 23.53 40.75
CA GLN A 724 -4.98 22.20 40.84
C GLN A 724 -4.54 21.26 39.71
N TYR A 725 -4.09 21.79 38.57
CA TYR A 725 -3.56 21.01 37.45
C TYR A 725 -2.04 20.89 37.43
N LEU A 726 -1.33 21.70 38.21
CA LEU A 726 0.14 21.77 38.25
C LEU A 726 0.72 21.11 39.51
N GLU A 727 -0.10 20.99 40.56
CA GLU A 727 0.24 20.36 41.83
C GLU A 727 -0.51 19.02 41.97
N GLU A 728 0.00 18.15 42.84
CA GLU A 728 -0.64 16.86 43.14
C GLU A 728 -2.05 17.10 43.69
N ASN A 729 -3.05 16.39 43.15
CA ASN A 729 -4.42 16.44 43.69
C ASN A 729 -5.14 15.10 43.48
N LEU A 730 -4.89 14.18 44.42
CA LEU A 730 -5.45 12.83 44.38
C LEU A 730 -6.98 12.81 44.52
N ASP A 731 -7.58 13.73 45.28
CA ASP A 731 -9.04 13.80 45.45
C ASP A 731 -9.74 14.18 44.15
N LEU A 732 -9.21 15.17 43.47
CA LEU A 732 -9.73 15.63 42.19
C LEU A 732 -9.52 14.56 41.11
N LEU A 733 -8.33 13.96 41.05
CA LEU A 733 -8.04 12.85 40.17
C LEU A 733 -9.01 11.68 40.40
N LYS A 734 -9.18 11.26 41.66
CA LYS A 734 -10.07 10.16 42.04
C LYS A 734 -11.52 10.38 41.58
N LYS A 735 -12.05 11.60 41.69
CA LYS A 735 -13.40 11.94 41.22
C LYS A 735 -13.53 11.83 39.69
N GLY A 736 -12.47 12.12 38.95
CA GLY A 736 -12.47 12.07 37.49
C GLY A 736 -12.22 10.69 36.87
N LEU A 737 -11.69 9.75 37.64
CA LEU A 737 -11.40 8.39 37.16
C LEU A 737 -12.63 7.67 36.61
N CYS A 738 -13.85 8.02 37.08
CA CYS A 738 -15.09 7.47 36.54
C CYS A 738 -15.19 7.58 35.00
N ASN A 739 -14.63 8.64 34.40
CA ASN A 739 -14.57 8.79 32.95
C ASN A 739 -13.70 7.69 32.30
N LEU A 740 -12.48 7.49 32.80
CA LEU A 740 -11.59 6.43 32.32
C LEU A 740 -12.21 5.04 32.51
N GLN A 741 -12.81 4.77 33.67
CA GLN A 741 -13.48 3.50 33.95
C GLN A 741 -14.60 3.22 32.95
N LYS A 742 -15.40 4.24 32.61
CA LYS A 742 -16.44 4.13 31.60
C LYS A 742 -15.87 3.82 30.23
N HIS A 743 -14.77 4.47 29.83
CA HIS A 743 -14.10 4.19 28.56
C HIS A 743 -13.50 2.78 28.51
N ILE A 744 -12.90 2.28 29.60
CA ILE A 744 -12.42 0.89 29.71
C ILE A 744 -13.59 -0.09 29.54
N SER A 745 -14.68 0.10 30.30
CA SER A 745 -15.89 -0.72 30.20
C SER A 745 -16.47 -0.73 28.78
N ASN A 746 -16.51 0.43 28.14
CA ASN A 746 -16.97 0.58 26.76
C ASN A 746 -16.11 -0.20 25.75
N CYS A 747 -14.82 -0.42 26.01
CA CYS A 747 -13.96 -1.22 25.14
C CYS A 747 -14.12 -2.73 25.42
N ILE A 748 -14.20 -3.11 26.70
CA ILE A 748 -14.33 -4.51 27.12
C ILE A 748 -15.61 -5.16 26.57
N GLN A 749 -16.71 -4.42 26.49
CA GLN A 749 -17.97 -4.97 25.95
C GLN A 749 -17.88 -5.38 24.46
N TYR A 750 -16.94 -4.82 23.70
CA TYR A 750 -16.64 -5.24 22.32
C TYR A 750 -15.77 -6.51 22.27
N GLY A 751 -15.34 -7.04 23.41
CA GLY A 751 -14.45 -8.18 23.52
C GLY A 751 -12.96 -7.86 23.33
N LEU A 752 -12.57 -6.58 23.45
CA LEU A 752 -11.21 -6.12 23.17
C LEU A 752 -10.30 -6.16 24.39
N ALA A 753 -9.02 -6.48 24.17
CA ALA A 753 -7.96 -6.31 25.16
C ALA A 753 -7.61 -4.81 25.30
N VAL A 754 -7.72 -4.26 26.51
CA VAL A 754 -7.54 -2.83 26.78
C VAL A 754 -6.22 -2.59 27.49
N ILE A 755 -5.39 -1.70 26.94
CA ILE A 755 -4.19 -1.15 27.58
C ILE A 755 -4.44 0.33 27.84
N VAL A 756 -4.15 0.81 29.03
CA VAL A 756 -4.21 2.26 29.34
C VAL A 756 -2.82 2.86 29.20
N ALA A 757 -2.68 3.87 28.35
CA ALA A 757 -1.47 4.67 28.22
C ALA A 757 -1.66 6.00 28.95
N ILE A 758 -0.84 6.24 29.97
CA ILE A 758 -0.83 7.46 30.77
C ILE A 758 0.28 8.36 30.22
N ASN A 759 -0.08 9.33 29.38
CA ASN A 759 0.90 10.28 28.84
C ASN A 759 1.37 11.21 29.96
N ALA A 760 2.66 11.16 30.26
CA ALA A 760 3.25 11.88 31.39
C ALA A 760 3.48 13.36 31.08
N PHE A 761 3.20 14.22 32.06
CA PHE A 761 3.65 15.61 32.10
C PHE A 761 4.64 15.84 33.24
N ASN A 762 5.47 16.86 33.11
CA ASN A 762 6.51 17.22 34.09
C ASN A 762 5.97 17.57 35.49
N THR A 763 4.69 17.92 35.60
CA THR A 763 4.00 18.25 36.86
C THR A 763 3.36 17.04 37.53
N ASP A 764 3.25 15.91 36.83
CA ASP A 764 2.54 14.73 37.33
C ASP A 764 3.41 13.98 38.35
N THR A 765 2.78 13.44 39.40
CA THR A 765 3.52 12.71 40.45
C THR A 765 3.37 11.18 40.32
N ASN A 766 4.31 10.44 40.92
CA ASN A 766 4.23 8.98 40.97
C ASN A 766 2.95 8.49 41.66
N ASN A 767 2.46 9.18 42.70
CA ASN A 767 1.22 8.79 43.38
C ASN A 767 0.00 8.89 42.45
N GLU A 768 -0.04 9.91 41.59
CA GLU A 768 -1.11 10.09 40.61
C GLU A 768 -1.07 8.99 39.55
N PHE A 769 0.13 8.63 39.07
CA PHE A 769 0.31 7.50 38.16
C PHE A 769 -0.14 6.17 38.78
N GLU A 770 0.28 5.87 40.00
CA GLU A 770 -0.11 4.62 40.68
C GLU A 770 -1.61 4.53 40.93
N LEU A 771 -2.28 5.65 41.26
CA LEU A 771 -3.73 5.68 41.39
C LEU A 771 -4.44 5.36 40.07
N ILE A 772 -4.00 5.93 38.95
CA ILE A 772 -4.58 5.64 37.62
C ILE A 772 -4.35 4.19 37.24
N LYS A 773 -3.13 3.67 37.44
CA LYS A 773 -2.80 2.26 37.13
C LYS A 773 -3.69 1.30 37.91
N LYS A 774 -3.78 1.49 39.23
CA LYS A 774 -4.62 0.68 40.11
C LYS A 774 -6.06 0.64 39.64
N VAL A 775 -6.68 1.80 39.43
CA VAL A 775 -8.09 1.87 39.02
C VAL A 775 -8.32 1.30 37.62
N SER A 776 -7.35 1.44 36.71
CA SER A 776 -7.42 0.88 35.36
C SER A 776 -7.45 -0.65 35.39
N LEU A 777 -6.57 -1.28 36.19
CA LEU A 777 -6.53 -2.73 36.36
C LEU A 777 -7.79 -3.25 37.07
N GLU A 778 -8.24 -2.57 38.13
CA GLU A 778 -9.50 -2.89 38.83
C GLU A 778 -10.73 -2.78 37.91
N SER A 779 -10.66 -1.93 36.87
CA SER A 779 -11.72 -1.75 35.87
C SER A 779 -11.64 -2.73 34.70
N GLY A 780 -10.67 -3.65 34.71
CA GLY A 780 -10.52 -4.72 33.72
C GLY A 780 -9.54 -4.45 32.58
N ALA A 781 -8.76 -3.37 32.64
CA ALA A 781 -7.64 -3.19 31.71
C ALA A 781 -6.58 -4.29 31.93
N LYS A 782 -5.96 -4.74 30.84
CA LYS A 782 -4.88 -5.75 30.88
C LYS A 782 -3.56 -5.18 31.36
N ALA A 783 -3.32 -3.90 31.08
CA ALA A 783 -2.15 -3.18 31.52
C ALA A 783 -2.46 -1.68 31.62
N ALA A 784 -1.71 -0.98 32.46
CA ALA A 784 -1.71 0.48 32.55
C ALA A 784 -0.26 0.96 32.67
N VAL A 785 0.20 1.75 31.71
CA VAL A 785 1.61 2.12 31.55
C VAL A 785 1.76 3.62 31.46
N VAL A 786 2.83 4.15 32.06
CA VAL A 786 3.22 5.55 31.88
C VAL A 786 4.07 5.65 30.63
N ALA A 787 3.75 6.61 29.77
CA ALA A 787 4.45 6.86 28.51
C ALA A 787 5.07 8.26 28.53
N THR A 788 6.37 8.33 28.26
CA THR A 788 7.16 9.58 28.22
C THR A 788 7.66 9.89 26.81
N ASN A 789 7.11 9.22 25.79
CA ASN A 789 7.55 9.28 24.40
C ASN A 789 7.47 10.67 23.74
N TRP A 790 6.64 11.58 24.27
CA TRP A 790 6.69 12.99 23.88
C TRP A 790 8.08 13.59 24.16
N ALA A 791 8.68 13.26 25.30
CA ALA A 791 10.00 13.75 25.67
C ALA A 791 11.12 12.82 25.21
N ASP A 792 10.92 11.50 25.24
CA ASP A 792 11.99 10.49 25.10
C ASP A 792 11.95 9.70 23.77
N GLY A 793 11.03 10.03 22.85
CA GLY A 793 10.84 9.30 21.59
C GLY A 793 10.49 7.83 21.82
N SER A 794 11.02 6.91 21.01
CA SER A 794 10.73 5.47 21.11
C SER A 794 11.03 4.88 22.48
N SER A 795 12.11 5.34 23.13
CA SER A 795 12.53 4.83 24.44
C SER A 795 11.47 5.06 25.53
N GLY A 796 10.69 6.14 25.43
CA GLY A 796 9.60 6.47 26.35
C GLY A 796 8.31 5.68 26.14
N ALA A 797 8.23 4.82 25.12
CA ALA A 797 7.06 3.97 24.83
C ALA A 797 7.37 2.46 24.85
N VAL A 798 8.57 2.05 25.29
CA VAL A 798 8.98 0.63 25.34
C VAL A 798 8.03 -0.22 26.18
N ALA A 799 7.67 0.25 27.38
CA ALA A 799 6.74 -0.46 28.27
C ALA A 799 5.32 -0.58 27.65
N LEU A 800 4.90 0.42 26.88
CA LEU A 800 3.63 0.37 26.14
C LEU A 800 3.71 -0.65 25.00
N ALA A 801 4.82 -0.69 24.26
CA ALA A 801 5.04 -1.70 23.22
C ALA A 801 5.01 -3.12 23.79
N ASP A 802 5.65 -3.37 24.94
CA ASP A 802 5.62 -4.68 25.61
C ASP A 802 4.20 -5.09 26.02
N ALA A 803 3.43 -4.16 26.62
CA ALA A 803 2.04 -4.41 27.00
C ALA A 803 1.16 -4.72 25.78
N VAL A 804 1.36 -4.01 24.66
CA VAL A 804 0.63 -4.24 23.41
C VAL A 804 1.00 -5.59 22.79
N ILE A 805 2.28 -5.94 22.74
CA ILE A 805 2.74 -7.25 22.23
C ILE A 805 2.12 -8.38 23.05
N ALA A 806 2.18 -8.29 24.39
CA ALA A 806 1.59 -9.28 25.29
C ALA A 806 0.08 -9.42 25.06
N ALA A 807 -0.66 -8.31 25.05
CA ALA A 807 -2.10 -8.32 24.82
C ALA A 807 -2.49 -8.91 23.46
N CYS A 808 -1.74 -8.61 22.40
CA CYS A 808 -1.98 -9.14 21.07
C CYS A 808 -1.64 -10.64 20.95
N ASN A 809 -0.69 -11.16 21.73
CA ASN A 809 -0.32 -12.59 21.71
C ASN A 809 -1.24 -13.45 22.56
N GLU A 810 -1.76 -12.93 23.67
CA GLU A 810 -2.73 -13.62 24.55
C GLU A 810 -4.18 -13.53 24.05
N SER A 811 -4.44 -12.62 23.12
CA SER A 811 -5.78 -12.29 22.67
C SER A 811 -6.44 -13.46 21.93
N THR A 812 -7.48 -14.04 22.54
CA THR A 812 -8.56 -14.75 21.83
C THR A 812 -9.73 -13.80 21.54
N VAL A 813 -9.45 -12.62 20.96
CA VAL A 813 -10.47 -11.60 20.71
C VAL A 813 -11.58 -12.17 19.82
N SER A 814 -12.81 -12.13 20.35
CA SER A 814 -14.03 -12.35 19.60
C SER A 814 -14.75 -11.00 19.53
N LEU A 815 -14.58 -10.31 18.41
CA LEU A 815 -15.19 -8.99 18.20
C LEU A 815 -16.72 -9.10 18.32
N ARG A 816 -17.30 -8.30 19.22
CA ARG A 816 -18.75 -8.22 19.40
C ARG A 816 -19.24 -6.86 18.95
N HIS A 817 -20.13 -6.81 17.97
CA HIS A 817 -20.83 -5.57 17.67
C HIS A 817 -21.93 -5.29 18.70
N LEU A 818 -22.20 -4.02 18.99
CA LEU A 818 -23.24 -3.64 19.96
C LEU A 818 -24.66 -4.03 19.53
N TYR A 819 -24.88 -4.05 18.22
CA TYR A 819 -26.18 -4.25 17.59
C TYR A 819 -26.05 -4.99 16.25
N ASP A 820 -27.13 -5.68 15.88
CA ASP A 820 -27.31 -6.29 14.56
C ASP A 820 -27.81 -5.26 13.53
N LEU A 821 -27.41 -5.42 12.26
CA LEU A 821 -27.80 -4.48 11.21
C LEU A 821 -29.28 -4.56 10.84
N ASN A 822 -29.99 -5.64 11.15
CA ASN A 822 -31.41 -5.80 10.84
C ASN A 822 -32.33 -5.11 11.87
N LEU A 823 -31.78 -4.55 12.96
CA LEU A 823 -32.58 -3.78 13.91
C LEU A 823 -33.07 -2.45 13.30
N PRO A 824 -34.22 -1.92 13.75
CA PRO A 824 -34.65 -0.56 13.40
C PRO A 824 -33.59 0.49 13.76
N LEU A 825 -33.53 1.58 12.99
CA LEU A 825 -32.51 2.62 13.12
C LEU A 825 -32.53 3.25 14.51
N LEU A 826 -33.71 3.57 15.03
CA LEU A 826 -33.86 4.15 16.37
C LEU A 826 -33.36 3.18 17.45
N SER A 827 -33.67 1.88 17.33
CA SER A 827 -33.20 0.86 18.28
C SER A 827 -31.67 0.77 18.32
N LYS A 828 -31.00 0.91 17.17
CA LYS A 828 -29.53 0.95 17.11
C LYS A 828 -28.98 2.18 17.85
N ALA A 829 -29.56 3.36 17.60
CA ALA A 829 -29.19 4.60 18.29
C ALA A 829 -29.41 4.49 19.82
N GLU A 830 -30.53 3.91 20.25
CA GLU A 830 -30.81 3.66 21.66
C GLU A 830 -29.80 2.74 22.33
N ILE A 831 -29.36 1.68 21.64
CA ILE A 831 -28.35 0.76 22.14
C ILE A 831 -27.04 1.51 22.39
N ILE A 832 -26.61 2.37 21.47
CA ILE A 832 -25.41 3.20 21.66
C ILE A 832 -25.63 4.16 22.83
N ALA A 833 -26.75 4.88 22.86
CA ALA A 833 -27.05 5.85 23.91
C ALA A 833 -27.00 5.22 25.31
N LYS A 834 -27.61 4.05 25.49
CA LYS A 834 -27.65 3.34 26.77
C LYS A 834 -26.30 2.72 27.13
N LYS A 835 -25.71 1.93 26.22
CA LYS A 835 -24.51 1.14 26.54
C LYS A 835 -23.23 1.99 26.54
N ILE A 836 -23.06 2.89 25.57
CA ILE A 836 -21.83 3.67 25.40
C ILE A 836 -21.89 4.95 26.22
N TYR A 837 -22.99 5.70 26.16
CA TYR A 837 -23.09 7.02 26.80
C TYR A 837 -23.60 6.98 28.25
N GLY A 838 -24.37 5.96 28.62
CA GLY A 838 -25.04 5.91 29.94
C GLY A 838 -26.36 6.68 30.00
N ALA A 839 -26.94 7.00 28.84
CA ALA A 839 -28.24 7.66 28.75
C ALA A 839 -29.37 6.70 29.18
N SER A 840 -30.44 7.24 29.76
CA SER A 840 -31.65 6.48 30.09
C SER A 840 -32.51 6.21 28.85
N LYS A 841 -32.76 7.26 28.07
CA LYS A 841 -33.57 7.22 26.85
C LYS A 841 -33.12 8.29 25.86
N ILE A 842 -33.53 8.11 24.60
CA ILE A 842 -33.47 9.16 23.57
C ILE A 842 -34.78 9.96 23.65
N VAL A 843 -34.67 11.27 23.49
CA VAL A 843 -35.82 12.18 23.39
C VAL A 843 -35.75 12.87 22.02
N LEU A 844 -36.81 12.77 21.24
CA LEU A 844 -36.94 13.42 19.93
C LEU A 844 -38.37 13.86 19.65
N ASP A 845 -38.53 14.77 18.70
CA ASP A 845 -39.84 15.24 18.25
C ASP A 845 -40.44 14.34 17.14
N ASP A 846 -41.71 14.60 16.82
CA ASP A 846 -42.44 13.88 15.78
C ASP A 846 -41.87 14.09 14.37
N ALA A 847 -41.21 15.23 14.12
CA ALA A 847 -40.64 15.54 12.81
C ALA A 847 -39.43 14.65 12.53
N VAL A 848 -38.56 14.45 13.52
CA VAL A 848 -37.41 13.55 13.42
C VAL A 848 -37.87 12.09 13.37
N MET A 849 -38.88 11.69 14.15
CA MET A 849 -39.47 10.34 14.05
C MET A 849 -39.95 10.02 12.64
N LYS A 850 -40.67 10.96 12.00
CA LYS A 850 -41.11 10.81 10.61
C LYS A 850 -39.96 10.71 9.62
N LYS A 851 -38.85 11.43 9.83
CA LYS A 851 -37.64 11.29 8.99
C LYS A 851 -37.04 9.88 9.13
N ILE A 852 -36.94 9.34 10.33
CA ILE A 852 -36.44 7.98 10.58
C ILE A 852 -37.33 6.96 9.85
N GLN A 853 -38.65 7.02 10.03
CA GLN A 853 -39.60 6.12 9.38
C GLN A 853 -39.48 6.16 7.85
N LYS A 854 -39.38 7.36 7.27
CA LYS A 854 -39.17 7.52 5.82
C LYS A 854 -37.87 6.89 5.33
N LEU A 855 -36.78 6.96 6.10
CA LEU A 855 -35.52 6.31 5.74
C LEU A 855 -35.67 4.78 5.77
N GLU A 856 -36.40 4.24 6.74
CA GLU A 856 -36.67 2.80 6.84
C GLU A 856 -37.57 2.30 5.71
N GLU A 857 -38.67 2.99 5.41
CA GLU A 857 -39.57 2.72 4.28
C GLU A 857 -38.84 2.71 2.93
N ARG A 858 -37.80 3.54 2.80
CA ARG A 858 -36.95 3.64 1.61
C ARG A 858 -35.83 2.60 1.57
N GLY A 859 -35.78 1.66 2.51
CA GLY A 859 -34.84 0.54 2.52
C GLY A 859 -33.48 0.84 3.14
N PHE A 860 -33.33 1.95 3.87
CA PHE A 860 -32.07 2.31 4.54
C PHE A 860 -31.98 1.80 5.99
N SER A 861 -32.97 1.00 6.45
CA SER A 861 -33.02 0.47 7.81
C SER A 861 -31.80 -0.37 8.17
N ASN A 862 -31.20 -1.09 7.21
CA ASN A 862 -30.09 -2.01 7.45
C ASN A 862 -28.71 -1.33 7.59
N LEU A 863 -28.64 0.00 7.47
CA LEU A 863 -27.39 0.72 7.61
C LEU A 863 -26.94 0.82 9.09
N PRO A 864 -25.63 0.88 9.37
CA PRO A 864 -25.10 1.35 10.65
C PRO A 864 -25.55 2.78 10.99
N VAL A 865 -25.49 3.12 12.28
CA VAL A 865 -25.81 4.46 12.77
C VAL A 865 -24.53 5.20 13.18
N CYS A 866 -24.49 6.50 12.93
CA CYS A 866 -23.39 7.40 13.28
C CYS A 866 -23.93 8.48 14.21
N MET A 867 -23.63 8.38 15.50
CA MET A 867 -24.08 9.38 16.49
C MET A 867 -23.18 10.62 16.44
N SER A 868 -23.74 11.76 16.08
CA SER A 868 -23.07 13.05 16.00
C SER A 868 -23.40 13.90 17.23
N LYS A 869 -22.52 13.87 18.22
CA LYS A 869 -22.62 14.66 19.47
C LYS A 869 -21.33 15.45 19.74
N THR A 870 -21.36 16.33 20.74
CA THR A 870 -20.12 16.96 21.24
C THR A 870 -19.13 15.90 21.71
N ALA A 871 -17.85 16.11 21.41
CA ALA A 871 -16.77 15.26 21.89
C ALA A 871 -16.45 15.51 23.37
N LEU A 872 -16.87 16.63 23.95
CA LEU A 872 -16.40 17.11 25.25
C LEU A 872 -17.10 16.47 26.47
N SER A 873 -18.05 15.57 26.24
CA SER A 873 -18.85 14.90 27.27
C SER A 873 -19.55 13.67 26.71
N LEU A 874 -19.70 12.62 27.53
CA LEU A 874 -20.54 11.46 27.23
C LEU A 874 -22.03 11.84 27.03
N SER A 875 -22.52 12.89 27.71
CA SER A 875 -23.95 13.21 27.74
C SER A 875 -24.49 13.95 26.50
N GLY A 876 -23.61 14.47 25.65
CA GLY A 876 -24.00 15.41 24.60
C GLY A 876 -23.99 16.88 25.05
N ASP A 877 -23.90 17.17 26.36
CA ASP A 877 -23.68 18.51 26.90
C ASP A 877 -22.20 18.70 27.26
N ALA A 878 -21.53 19.61 26.56
CA ALA A 878 -20.11 19.89 26.72
C ALA A 878 -19.71 20.35 28.14
N ASN A 879 -20.64 20.84 28.95
CA ASN A 879 -20.36 21.32 30.31
C ASN A 879 -20.32 20.19 31.35
N ILE A 880 -20.95 19.05 31.05
CA ILE A 880 -21.00 17.92 31.98
C ILE A 880 -19.72 17.09 31.83
N LYS A 881 -19.03 16.83 32.95
CA LYS A 881 -17.77 16.08 33.00
C LYS A 881 -17.94 14.76 33.77
N GLY A 882 -16.89 13.93 33.77
CA GLY A 882 -16.93 12.60 34.39
C GLY A 882 -17.64 11.56 33.52
N ALA A 883 -18.36 10.65 34.15
CA ALA A 883 -19.21 9.66 33.52
C ALA A 883 -20.67 9.84 33.99
N PRO A 884 -21.43 10.79 33.42
CA PRO A 884 -22.82 11.01 33.79
C PRO A 884 -23.67 9.79 33.43
N GLU A 885 -24.66 9.48 34.28
CA GLU A 885 -25.60 8.37 34.08
C GLU A 885 -27.05 8.88 34.13
N LYS A 886 -27.95 8.11 33.53
CA LYS A 886 -29.41 8.29 33.61
C LYS A 886 -29.92 9.66 33.12
N PHE A 887 -29.20 10.27 32.19
CA PHE A 887 -29.63 11.50 31.52
C PHE A 887 -30.44 11.17 30.25
N ASP A 888 -31.23 12.13 29.80
CA ASP A 888 -31.96 12.07 28.52
C ASP A 888 -31.07 12.59 27.39
N LEU A 889 -30.99 11.85 26.28
CA LEU A 889 -30.18 12.24 25.11
C LEU A 889 -31.09 12.91 24.06
N PRO A 890 -31.02 14.24 23.87
CA PRO A 890 -31.86 14.92 22.90
C PRO A 890 -31.34 14.68 21.48
N LEU A 891 -32.20 14.19 20.60
CA LEU A 891 -31.90 13.94 19.21
C LEU A 891 -32.63 14.98 18.35
N THR A 892 -31.85 15.82 17.69
CA THR A 892 -32.32 17.05 17.03
C THR A 892 -32.55 16.89 15.53
N ASP A 893 -31.86 15.95 14.88
CA ASP A 893 -32.05 15.67 13.46
C ASP A 893 -31.51 14.28 13.06
N VAL A 894 -31.87 13.83 11.86
CA VAL A 894 -31.34 12.62 11.24
C VAL A 894 -31.16 12.83 9.73
N TYR A 895 -30.05 12.36 9.17
CA TYR A 895 -29.83 12.37 7.72
C TYR A 895 -29.04 11.16 7.23
N LEU A 896 -29.14 10.92 5.91
CA LEU A 896 -28.55 9.77 5.24
C LEU A 896 -27.21 10.12 4.60
N SER A 897 -26.21 9.25 4.77
CA SER A 897 -24.99 9.23 3.96
C SER A 897 -24.91 7.88 3.25
N ALA A 898 -25.66 7.77 2.15
CA ALA A 898 -25.90 6.51 1.44
C ALA A 898 -24.66 5.95 0.74
N GLY A 899 -23.80 6.81 0.20
CA GLY A 899 -22.53 6.40 -0.41
C GLY A 899 -21.55 5.91 0.64
N ALA A 900 -21.45 6.62 1.77
CA ALA A 900 -20.62 6.19 2.89
C ALA A 900 -21.19 4.92 3.56
N GLY A 901 -22.51 4.77 3.54
CA GLY A 901 -23.23 3.59 4.01
C GLY A 901 -23.62 3.65 5.48
N PHE A 902 -24.05 4.80 6.00
CA PHE A 902 -24.56 4.94 7.37
C PHE A 902 -25.61 6.06 7.48
N VAL A 903 -26.39 6.04 8.58
CA VAL A 903 -27.36 7.08 8.94
C VAL A 903 -26.81 7.91 10.09
N VAL A 904 -26.80 9.24 9.96
CA VAL A 904 -26.26 10.16 10.95
C VAL A 904 -27.39 10.67 11.84
N PHE A 905 -27.22 10.49 13.16
CA PHE A 905 -28.14 11.00 14.18
C PHE A 905 -27.51 12.17 14.91
N MET A 906 -28.16 13.32 14.88
CA MET A 906 -27.65 14.57 15.45
C MET A 906 -28.11 14.71 16.89
N VAL A 907 -27.16 14.96 17.79
CA VAL A 907 -27.37 15.27 19.20
C VAL A 907 -26.83 16.68 19.44
N GLY A 908 -27.73 17.65 19.40
CA GLY A 908 -27.40 19.07 19.45
C GLY A 908 -26.91 19.63 18.10
N GLU A 909 -26.41 20.87 18.12
CA GLU A 909 -25.89 21.53 16.92
C GLU A 909 -24.40 21.22 16.73
N VAL A 910 -24.05 20.74 15.54
CA VAL A 910 -22.67 20.53 15.12
C VAL A 910 -22.40 21.35 13.86
N SER A 911 -21.55 22.38 13.99
CA SER A 911 -21.18 23.21 12.85
C SER A 911 -20.28 22.44 11.88
N LYS A 912 -20.72 22.31 10.63
CA LYS A 912 -19.94 21.71 9.53
C LYS A 912 -18.99 22.72 8.84
N MET A 913 -19.03 23.99 9.25
CA MET A 913 -18.19 25.05 8.70
C MET A 913 -17.68 25.94 9.85
N PRO A 914 -16.45 25.71 10.35
CA PRO A 914 -15.87 26.55 11.38
C PRO A 914 -15.68 28.00 10.91
N GLY A 915 -15.51 28.93 11.85
CA GLY A 915 -15.15 30.32 11.54
C GLY A 915 -13.79 30.66 12.14
N LEU A 916 -13.12 31.67 11.58
CA LEU A 916 -11.90 32.22 12.17
C LEU A 916 -12.19 32.92 13.51
N PRO A 917 -11.28 32.84 14.50
CA PRO A 917 -11.37 33.61 15.75
C PRO A 917 -11.06 35.09 15.52
N THR A 918 -11.18 35.93 16.55
CA THR A 918 -10.84 37.37 16.49
C THR A 918 -9.38 37.61 16.09
N ARG A 919 -8.47 36.75 16.57
CA ARG A 919 -7.05 36.72 16.16
C ARG A 919 -6.72 35.34 15.58
N PRO A 920 -6.90 35.13 14.27
CA PRO A 920 -6.45 33.91 13.59
C PRO A 920 -4.92 33.82 13.55
N CYS A 921 -4.38 32.61 13.43
CA CYS A 921 -2.94 32.38 13.32
C CYS A 921 -2.31 32.96 12.03
N ILE A 922 -3.13 33.35 11.05
CA ILE A 922 -2.68 34.04 9.82
C ILE A 922 -1.78 35.24 10.13
N TYR A 923 -2.00 35.95 11.24
CA TYR A 923 -1.17 37.11 11.62
C TYR A 923 0.28 36.75 11.94
N ASP A 924 0.55 35.51 12.32
CA ASP A 924 1.86 35.05 12.75
C ASP A 924 2.55 34.19 11.67
N ILE A 925 1.83 33.80 10.61
CA ILE A 925 2.34 32.94 9.53
C ILE A 925 3.04 33.78 8.46
N ASP A 926 4.27 33.39 8.09
CA ASP A 926 5.04 34.01 7.01
C ASP A 926 5.95 33.00 6.29
N LEU A 927 6.58 33.41 5.20
CA LEU A 927 7.56 32.63 4.44
C LEU A 927 8.89 33.38 4.36
N ASP A 928 9.95 32.77 4.89
CA ASP A 928 11.30 33.25 4.66
C ASP A 928 11.66 33.07 3.17
N ILE A 929 11.83 34.19 2.46
CA ILE A 929 12.08 34.21 1.01
C ILE A 929 13.49 33.79 0.61
N GLU A 930 14.43 33.77 1.54
CA GLU A 930 15.82 33.34 1.28
C GLU A 930 15.95 31.82 1.48
N THR A 931 15.35 31.30 2.54
CA THR A 931 15.47 29.87 2.89
C THR A 931 14.31 29.02 2.38
N GLY A 932 13.16 29.63 2.06
CA GLY A 932 11.91 28.93 1.76
C GLY A 932 11.23 28.35 3.01
N THR A 933 11.68 28.71 4.22
CA THR A 933 11.17 28.16 5.48
C THR A 933 9.89 28.84 5.92
N ILE A 934 8.87 28.06 6.28
CA ILE A 934 7.60 28.59 6.80
C ILE A 934 7.78 29.02 8.27
N GLN A 935 7.28 30.20 8.63
CA GLN A 935 7.30 30.74 9.99
C GLN A 935 5.88 30.79 10.57
N GLY A 936 5.75 30.61 11.89
CA GLY A 936 4.50 30.79 12.64
C GLY A 936 3.35 29.82 12.38
N LEU A 937 3.57 28.74 11.61
CA LEU A 937 2.55 27.72 11.37
C LEU A 937 2.23 26.85 12.61
N PHE A 938 3.17 26.74 13.56
CA PHE A 938 3.15 25.78 14.67
C PHE A 938 3.62 26.32 16.00
#